data_AF-A0A3N4VQ86-F1
#
_entry.id   AF-A0A3N4VQ86-F1
#
_cell.length_a   1.000
_cell.length_b   1.000
_cell.length_c   1.000
_cell.angle_alpha   90.00
_cell.angle_beta   90.00
_cell.angle_gamma   90.00
#
_symmetry.space_group_name_H-M   'P 1'
#
loop_
_entity.id
_entity.type
_entity.pdbx_description
1 polymer ?
#
loop_
_entity_poly.entity_id
_entity_poly.type
_entity_poly.pdbx_seq_one_letter_code
_entity_poly.pdbx_strand_id
1 'polypeptide(L)'
;MKRPYIGHSIEQLEAVFDSQGAGPDTLNDLAQELSFRRTARARALADRIKKRLVAVPEHVVILPPSPPDFPAEPTKHASDSARRVHTQPMETTTAPPSTPLSRPTPVPLGPETLGEMAYTNRPIDLLDAWTALEVLSPQTYRREAELASGAAFNIVSLEKGLPWDTGPAPAKPNNKVYFHVVLGTLAAGPAFDALVDRFKDSRAERPSVAGNIVLASILVDKSGIPAGDMPLSISAFGWGFPKALAGSLKGLAEWTRQEGDLVEGLRKQLPKDEKTGGMGPLTSASLHQAFEWLVATLGLPREHVSGPQFAVRVYLHFRSSIVPDPLLLNSFFLRDLAKARDLAHRGSLPAAVAAYLGERPPASKHDILQNSAALEDAVAPNKAPLGRWPTPAGHTPSLLQQAAVNLTARMHGRTGMLGVNGPPGTGKSTLLRDVVADNVVRRAHAMCVFHEPAKAFKVGFTERVRGETQELYTLDPSLRGFEMVVVSSNNKAVENVSAELPALNALPSNSELRYFAPLATQVGGRAAWGLIAAVLGNAANRSHFRKTFWSEGTKSFQDYLDRAAGLTPPDNSPGLADECDAPLGPHDALDRWKQVRSRFSQLESQIQVRLAELEGLRLALLQLPELRERETEAQHNHAQAIIERDSEQSRLNFAAREAENSRALVAQQQGRIASHTSSSPGWLQRLFRTATARSWTTAQDELADHLRALQQHADELATSRMAAQQRAQDAARAVSAWEGEVQRAAEARKIAEERCATVHVGEGAMAINDDFRALPHGHKQLTLPWLDGELQNLRAQLFHRAIEVHKAFIDAAALPLRRNLKALMDANFSNIHVKRAHLTADLWSSLFLVVPVVSTTFASVERMLGVCPMKPWAGSLSTRLARRRRNRPWAHSCAPGVPSWWAIHSRSSP
;
A
#
# COMPACT_ATOMS: atom_id res chain seq x y z
N MET A 1 -53.03 3.56 -21.77
CA MET A 1 -52.41 2.22 -21.76
C MET A 1 -51.82 1.96 -20.38
N LYS A 2 -52.11 0.81 -19.76
CA LYS A 2 -51.41 0.38 -18.53
C LYS A 2 -50.09 -0.28 -18.95
N ARG A 3 -48.97 0.04 -18.30
CA ARG A 3 -47.67 -0.65 -18.50
C ARG A 3 -47.43 -1.59 -17.32
N PRO A 4 -47.80 -2.88 -17.40
CA PRO A 4 -47.73 -3.80 -16.25
C PRO A 4 -46.29 -3.98 -15.72
N TYR A 5 -45.30 -3.85 -16.61
CA TYR A 5 -43.91 -4.20 -16.32
C TYR A 5 -42.98 -3.00 -16.02
N ILE A 6 -43.50 -1.78 -15.93
CA ILE A 6 -42.70 -0.55 -15.77
C ILE A 6 -41.77 -0.56 -14.54
N GLY A 7 -42.19 -1.22 -13.44
CA GLY A 7 -41.41 -1.34 -12.21
C GLY A 7 -40.48 -2.55 -12.12
N HIS A 8 -40.50 -3.48 -13.10
CA HIS A 8 -39.74 -4.72 -13.03
C HIS A 8 -38.26 -4.51 -13.41
N SER A 9 -37.34 -5.27 -12.82
CA SER A 9 -35.93 -5.35 -13.25
C SER A 9 -35.79 -6.17 -14.54
N ILE A 10 -34.67 -6.07 -15.26
CA ILE A 10 -34.46 -6.86 -16.49
C ILE A 10 -34.45 -8.36 -16.20
N GLU A 11 -33.88 -8.77 -15.07
CA GLU A 11 -33.84 -10.15 -14.59
C GLU A 11 -35.25 -10.68 -14.25
N GLN A 12 -36.13 -9.83 -13.72
CA GLN A 12 -37.55 -10.17 -13.55
C GLN A 12 -38.28 -10.31 -14.91
N LEU A 13 -37.93 -9.51 -15.92
CA LEU A 13 -38.49 -9.67 -17.28
C LEU A 13 -38.00 -10.95 -17.97
N GLU A 14 -36.74 -11.34 -17.75
CA GLU A 14 -36.21 -12.63 -18.19
C GLU A 14 -36.96 -13.78 -17.51
N ALA A 15 -37.19 -13.72 -16.20
CA ALA A 15 -37.96 -14.72 -15.47
C ALA A 15 -39.42 -14.85 -15.96
N VAL A 16 -40.09 -13.74 -16.32
CA VAL A 16 -41.44 -13.78 -16.92
C VAL A 16 -41.38 -14.41 -18.32
N PHE A 17 -40.38 -14.09 -19.14
CA PHE A 17 -40.20 -14.68 -20.47
C PHE A 17 -39.89 -16.19 -20.41
N ASP A 18 -39.04 -16.61 -19.48
CA ASP A 18 -38.63 -18.01 -19.32
C ASP A 18 -39.70 -18.86 -18.57
N SER A 19 -40.75 -18.24 -18.02
CA SER A 19 -41.90 -18.95 -17.46
C SER A 19 -42.70 -19.69 -18.54
N GLN A 20 -43.22 -20.88 -18.22
CA GLN A 20 -43.91 -21.75 -19.19
C GLN A 20 -45.28 -21.21 -19.68
N GLY A 21 -45.76 -20.09 -19.11
CA GLY A 21 -47.06 -19.48 -19.43
C GLY A 21 -47.02 -18.21 -20.29
N ALA A 22 -45.85 -17.81 -20.83
CA ALA A 22 -45.72 -16.60 -21.63
C ALA A 22 -46.39 -16.71 -23.02
N GLY A 23 -47.71 -16.50 -23.07
CA GLY A 23 -48.52 -16.46 -24.29
C GLY A 23 -48.26 -15.21 -25.16
N PRO A 24 -48.87 -15.12 -26.35
CA PRO A 24 -48.60 -14.04 -27.33
C PRO A 24 -48.78 -12.63 -26.76
N ASP A 25 -49.82 -12.41 -25.96
CA ASP A 25 -50.11 -11.11 -25.35
C ASP A 25 -49.03 -10.71 -24.31
N THR A 26 -48.59 -11.65 -23.48
CA THR A 26 -47.50 -11.44 -22.51
C THR A 26 -46.18 -11.14 -23.23
N LEU A 27 -45.91 -11.81 -24.36
CA LEU A 27 -44.74 -11.55 -25.18
C LEU A 27 -44.80 -10.16 -25.84
N ASN A 28 -45.97 -9.70 -26.27
CA ASN A 28 -46.18 -8.35 -26.79
C ASN A 28 -46.01 -7.27 -25.70
N ASP A 29 -46.57 -7.46 -24.50
CA ASP A 29 -46.39 -6.53 -23.37
C ASP A 29 -44.92 -6.43 -22.94
N LEU A 30 -44.19 -7.56 -22.92
CA LEU A 30 -42.74 -7.58 -22.65
C LEU A 30 -41.96 -6.88 -23.77
N ALA A 31 -42.27 -7.12 -25.04
CA ALA A 31 -41.63 -6.45 -26.18
C ALA A 31 -41.87 -4.93 -26.14
N GLN A 32 -43.09 -4.51 -25.81
CA GLN A 32 -43.43 -3.09 -25.64
C GLN A 32 -42.66 -2.47 -24.48
N GLU A 33 -42.58 -3.11 -23.32
CA GLU A 33 -41.80 -2.60 -22.17
C GLU A 33 -40.28 -2.53 -22.50
N LEU A 34 -39.73 -3.52 -23.19
CA LEU A 34 -38.31 -3.55 -23.57
C LEU A 34 -37.96 -2.49 -24.62
N SER A 35 -38.92 -2.05 -25.45
CA SER A 35 -38.70 -0.93 -26.39
C SER A 35 -38.31 0.38 -25.67
N PHE A 36 -38.70 0.54 -24.39
CA PHE A 36 -38.34 1.70 -23.56
C PHE A 36 -36.99 1.53 -22.84
N ARG A 37 -36.30 0.39 -22.97
CA ARG A 37 -35.08 0.05 -22.20
C ARG A 37 -33.84 0.01 -23.10
N ARG A 38 -32.79 0.74 -22.71
CA ARG A 38 -31.61 1.01 -23.57
C ARG A 38 -30.39 0.12 -23.32
N THR A 39 -30.45 -0.83 -22.38
CA THR A 39 -29.32 -1.70 -22.02
C THR A 39 -29.14 -2.87 -22.99
N ALA A 40 -27.91 -3.38 -23.11
CA ALA A 40 -27.61 -4.52 -23.99
C ALA A 40 -28.41 -5.79 -23.63
N ARG A 41 -28.52 -6.11 -22.33
CA ARG A 41 -29.32 -7.26 -21.82
C ARG A 41 -30.80 -7.15 -22.18
N ALA A 42 -31.39 -5.94 -22.16
CA ALA A 42 -32.77 -5.72 -22.59
C ALA A 42 -32.98 -5.93 -24.10
N ARG A 43 -32.02 -5.52 -24.94
CA ARG A 43 -32.07 -5.78 -26.40
C ARG A 43 -31.96 -7.27 -26.71
N ALA A 44 -31.03 -7.97 -26.07
CA ALA A 44 -30.89 -9.42 -26.22
C ALA A 44 -32.17 -10.18 -25.83
N LEU A 45 -32.86 -9.75 -24.76
CA LEU A 45 -34.17 -10.30 -24.40
C LEU A 45 -35.25 -9.97 -25.44
N ALA A 46 -35.29 -8.74 -25.96
CA ALA A 46 -36.24 -8.35 -27.00
C ALA A 46 -36.05 -9.18 -28.29
N ASP A 47 -34.82 -9.48 -28.68
CA ASP A 47 -34.51 -10.36 -29.82
C ASP A 47 -34.92 -11.82 -29.56
N ARG A 48 -34.76 -12.33 -28.32
CA ARG A 48 -35.29 -13.65 -27.91
C ARG A 48 -36.82 -13.70 -28.01
N ILE A 49 -37.51 -12.66 -27.54
CA ILE A 49 -38.98 -12.54 -27.63
C ILE A 49 -39.43 -12.48 -29.09
N LYS A 50 -38.79 -11.66 -29.92
CA LYS A 50 -39.11 -11.55 -31.34
C LYS A 50 -38.95 -12.88 -32.08
N LYS A 51 -37.89 -13.65 -31.78
CA LYS A 51 -37.71 -15.00 -32.33
C LYS A 51 -38.82 -15.96 -31.89
N ARG A 52 -39.28 -15.90 -30.64
CA ARG A 52 -40.36 -16.75 -30.11
C ARG A 52 -41.73 -16.41 -30.71
N LEU A 53 -42.01 -15.12 -30.95
CA LEU A 53 -43.22 -14.66 -31.64
C LEU A 53 -43.29 -15.12 -33.11
N VAL A 54 -42.14 -15.28 -33.77
CA VAL A 54 -42.04 -15.75 -35.17
C VAL A 54 -42.08 -17.29 -35.28
N ALA A 55 -41.87 -18.02 -34.19
CA ALA A 55 -41.71 -19.47 -34.19
C ALA A 55 -43.02 -20.28 -34.00
N VAL A 56 -44.19 -19.66 -34.16
CA VAL A 56 -45.49 -20.37 -34.16
C VAL A 56 -45.82 -20.79 -35.60
N PRO A 57 -45.83 -22.11 -35.93
CA PRO A 57 -45.92 -22.54 -37.32
C PRO A 57 -47.35 -22.89 -37.76
N GLU A 58 -47.73 -22.43 -38.96
CA GLU A 58 -48.79 -23.07 -39.75
C GLU A 58 -48.25 -24.36 -40.41
N HIS A 59 -49.12 -25.35 -40.64
CA HIS A 59 -48.77 -26.63 -41.27
C HIS A 59 -48.57 -26.52 -42.80
N VAL A 60 -47.65 -27.33 -43.37
CA VAL A 60 -47.91 -28.34 -44.45
C VAL A 60 -46.61 -29.07 -44.87
N VAL A 61 -46.77 -30.23 -45.53
CA VAL A 61 -45.97 -31.47 -45.50
C VAL A 61 -45.09 -31.71 -46.77
N ILE A 62 -44.13 -32.68 -46.68
CA ILE A 62 -43.50 -33.56 -47.74
C ILE A 62 -42.01 -33.28 -48.11
N LEU A 63 -41.28 -34.37 -48.43
CA LEU A 63 -39.80 -34.57 -48.46
C LEU A 63 -39.18 -34.72 -49.90
N PRO A 64 -37.83 -34.57 -50.09
CA PRO A 64 -37.09 -34.46 -51.38
C PRO A 64 -36.32 -35.75 -51.81
N PRO A 65 -35.60 -35.74 -52.97
CA PRO A 65 -34.13 -36.01 -52.91
C PRO A 65 -33.18 -35.44 -54.02
N SER A 66 -32.09 -34.77 -53.60
CA SER A 66 -30.67 -34.94 -54.08
C SER A 66 -30.25 -34.47 -55.53
N PRO A 67 -28.99 -34.67 -56.04
CA PRO A 67 -28.06 -33.59 -56.51
C PRO A 67 -27.53 -33.85 -57.98
N PRO A 68 -26.29 -33.56 -58.48
CA PRO A 68 -25.06 -32.84 -58.00
C PRO A 68 -24.28 -31.96 -59.05
N ASP A 69 -23.01 -31.65 -58.76
CA ASP A 69 -21.79 -31.59 -59.63
C ASP A 69 -20.89 -30.32 -59.81
N PHE A 70 -19.57 -30.62 -59.88
CA PHE A 70 -18.33 -29.81 -60.02
C PHE A 70 -18.03 -29.39 -61.50
N PRO A 71 -16.93 -28.71 -61.97
CA PRO A 71 -15.50 -28.54 -61.51
C PRO A 71 -14.90 -27.09 -61.70
N ALA A 72 -13.59 -26.77 -61.73
CA ALA A 72 -12.37 -27.07 -60.92
C ALA A 72 -11.23 -26.04 -61.24
N GLU A 73 -9.95 -26.33 -60.92
CA GLU A 73 -8.74 -25.46 -61.06
C GLU A 73 -8.04 -25.50 -62.46
N PRO A 74 -6.92 -24.75 -62.69
CA PRO A 74 -5.58 -25.38 -62.54
C PRO A 74 -4.41 -24.48 -62.02
N THR A 75 -3.24 -25.10 -61.78
CA THR A 75 -2.00 -24.56 -61.20
C THR A 75 -0.77 -24.58 -62.16
N LYS A 76 0.35 -23.89 -61.85
CA LYS A 76 1.76 -24.42 -61.77
C LYS A 76 2.96 -23.41 -61.81
N HIS A 77 3.88 -23.59 -60.84
CA HIS A 77 5.38 -23.64 -60.85
C HIS A 77 6.36 -22.68 -61.61
N ALA A 78 7.24 -22.03 -60.80
CA ALA A 78 8.71 -22.25 -60.62
C ALA A 78 9.86 -21.51 -61.40
N SER A 79 10.92 -21.20 -60.61
CA SER A 79 12.39 -21.36 -60.85
C SER A 79 13.37 -20.16 -61.04
N ASP A 80 14.51 -20.29 -60.34
CA ASP A 80 15.94 -19.95 -60.62
C ASP A 80 16.63 -18.55 -60.57
N SER A 81 17.40 -18.37 -59.48
CA SER A 81 18.89 -18.33 -59.37
C SER A 81 19.81 -17.16 -59.84
N ALA A 82 20.76 -16.80 -58.94
CA ALA A 82 22.15 -16.29 -59.12
C ALA A 82 22.39 -14.90 -59.81
N ARG A 83 23.31 -14.00 -59.38
CA ARG A 83 24.74 -14.16 -59.01
C ARG A 83 25.34 -12.86 -58.39
N ARG A 84 26.55 -12.92 -57.80
CA ARG A 84 27.31 -11.78 -57.21
C ARG A 84 28.23 -11.05 -58.20
N VAL A 85 28.55 -9.77 -57.97
CA VAL A 85 29.87 -9.13 -58.27
C VAL A 85 30.22 -8.09 -57.19
N HIS A 86 31.49 -8.02 -56.79
CA HIS A 86 32.09 -6.98 -55.92
C HIS A 86 32.85 -5.94 -56.75
N THR A 87 32.85 -4.67 -56.32
CA THR A 87 33.97 -3.73 -56.53
C THR A 87 33.97 -2.64 -55.44
N GLN A 88 35.09 -2.51 -54.72
CA GLN A 88 35.51 -1.25 -54.08
C GLN A 88 36.56 -0.57 -54.98
N PRO A 89 36.86 0.72 -54.77
CA PRO A 89 38.09 1.03 -54.04
C PRO A 89 37.99 2.21 -53.03
N MET A 90 39.06 2.35 -52.26
CA MET A 90 39.42 3.49 -51.39
C MET A 90 39.61 4.78 -52.25
N GLU A 91 39.81 6.01 -51.74
CA GLU A 91 40.32 6.48 -50.45
C GLU A 91 40.04 7.99 -50.26
N THR A 92 40.21 8.49 -49.03
CA THR A 92 40.66 9.85 -48.60
C THR A 92 39.81 10.58 -47.55
N THR A 93 40.55 11.34 -46.72
CA THR A 93 40.16 11.82 -45.39
C THR A 93 39.86 13.32 -45.39
N THR A 94 38.69 13.73 -44.90
CA THR A 94 38.47 15.08 -44.36
C THR A 94 37.39 15.07 -43.27
N ALA A 95 37.64 15.71 -42.14
CA ALA A 95 36.66 15.87 -41.06
C ALA A 95 35.56 16.89 -41.44
N PRO A 96 34.27 16.63 -41.11
CA PRO A 96 33.19 17.58 -41.36
C PRO A 96 33.07 18.64 -40.24
N PRO A 97 32.76 19.91 -40.57
CA PRO A 97 32.48 20.94 -39.59
C PRO A 97 31.06 20.83 -38.99
N SER A 98 30.84 21.56 -37.90
CA SER A 98 29.57 21.70 -37.19
C SER A 98 28.38 22.01 -38.12
N THR A 99 27.42 21.08 -38.21
CA THR A 99 26.23 21.22 -39.06
C THR A 99 25.08 21.89 -38.29
N PRO A 100 24.38 22.89 -38.86
CA PRO A 100 23.13 23.39 -38.28
C PRO A 100 22.01 22.34 -38.37
N LEU A 101 20.99 22.50 -37.51
CA LEU A 101 19.78 21.67 -37.47
C LEU A 101 19.18 21.47 -38.88
N SER A 102 19.39 20.28 -39.43
CA SER A 102 18.89 19.92 -40.76
C SER A 102 17.41 19.60 -40.69
N ARG A 103 16.62 20.10 -41.65
CA ARG A 103 15.21 19.71 -41.80
C ARG A 103 15.13 18.19 -41.97
N PRO A 104 14.23 17.48 -41.27
CA PRO A 104 13.96 16.09 -41.61
C PRO A 104 13.34 16.05 -43.02
N THR A 105 14.03 15.40 -43.94
CA THR A 105 13.46 15.03 -45.25
C THR A 105 12.26 14.11 -45.02
N PRO A 106 11.16 14.20 -45.78
CA PRO A 106 10.08 13.24 -45.67
C PRO A 106 10.61 11.85 -46.02
N VAL A 107 10.70 10.95 -45.05
CA VAL A 107 10.98 9.53 -45.31
C VAL A 107 9.77 8.98 -46.06
N PRO A 108 9.93 8.39 -47.26
CA PRO A 108 8.82 7.76 -47.96
C PRO A 108 8.24 6.65 -47.07
N LEU A 109 6.91 6.60 -46.94
CA LEU A 109 6.18 5.54 -46.24
C LEU A 109 6.25 4.22 -47.02
N GLY A 110 7.45 3.64 -47.09
CA GLY A 110 7.67 2.26 -47.49
C GLY A 110 7.20 1.30 -46.39
N PRO A 111 6.90 0.03 -46.73
CA PRO A 111 6.47 -0.97 -45.77
C PRO A 111 7.66 -1.48 -44.93
N GLU A 112 8.20 -0.63 -44.06
CA GLU A 112 9.14 -1.07 -43.03
C GLU A 112 8.42 -2.03 -42.08
N THR A 113 8.84 -3.29 -42.14
CA THR A 113 8.45 -4.37 -41.23
C THR A 113 8.64 -3.88 -39.80
N LEU A 114 7.57 -3.95 -39.00
CA LEU A 114 7.66 -3.70 -37.56
C LEU A 114 8.71 -4.65 -37.00
N GLY A 115 9.86 -4.10 -36.57
CA GLY A 115 10.95 -4.90 -36.04
C GLY A 115 10.50 -5.69 -34.81
N GLU A 116 11.00 -6.91 -34.65
CA GLU A 116 10.65 -7.75 -33.50
C GLU A 116 10.93 -7.02 -32.18
N MET A 117 9.88 -6.71 -31.43
CA MET A 117 10.01 -6.09 -30.13
C MET A 117 10.27 -7.18 -29.09
N ALA A 118 11.53 -7.32 -28.66
CA ALA A 118 11.87 -8.11 -27.49
C ALA A 118 11.19 -7.49 -26.24
N TYR A 119 10.06 -8.05 -25.84
CA TYR A 119 9.33 -7.64 -24.64
C TYR A 119 10.07 -8.10 -23.39
N THR A 120 10.24 -7.20 -22.41
CA THR A 120 10.80 -7.54 -21.10
C THR A 120 9.96 -6.92 -20.00
N ASN A 121 9.92 -7.57 -18.84
CA ASN A 121 9.23 -7.05 -17.64
C ASN A 121 10.14 -6.15 -16.78
N ARG A 122 11.17 -5.52 -17.36
CA ARG A 122 11.99 -4.54 -16.62
C ARG A 122 11.14 -3.29 -16.31
N PRO A 123 11.32 -2.66 -15.13
CA PRO A 123 10.60 -1.44 -14.75
C PRO A 123 10.60 -0.33 -15.81
N ILE A 124 11.74 -0.09 -16.47
CA ILE A 124 11.86 0.94 -17.52
C ILE A 124 10.98 0.61 -18.73
N ASP A 125 11.00 -0.64 -19.21
CA ASP A 125 10.27 -1.04 -20.41
C ASP A 125 8.74 -1.01 -20.17
N LEU A 126 8.30 -1.33 -18.95
CA LEU A 126 6.91 -1.18 -18.51
C LEU A 126 6.48 0.29 -18.46
N LEU A 127 7.32 1.17 -17.90
CA LEU A 127 7.05 2.61 -17.81
C LEU A 127 7.06 3.30 -19.18
N ASP A 128 7.95 2.90 -20.09
CA ASP A 128 7.97 3.38 -21.47
C ASP A 128 6.71 2.93 -22.23
N ALA A 129 6.26 1.67 -22.04
CA ALA A 129 5.01 1.17 -22.61
C ALA A 129 3.77 1.93 -22.09
N TRP A 130 3.68 2.19 -20.79
CA TRP A 130 2.61 3.02 -20.23
C TRP A 130 2.68 4.47 -20.73
N THR A 131 3.88 5.04 -20.87
CA THR A 131 4.05 6.40 -21.43
C THR A 131 3.57 6.44 -22.88
N ALA A 132 3.89 5.44 -23.70
CA ALA A 132 3.40 5.33 -25.07
C ALA A 132 1.87 5.23 -25.15
N LEU A 133 1.23 4.47 -24.26
CA LEU A 133 -0.23 4.38 -24.17
C LEU A 133 -0.87 5.74 -23.82
N GLU A 134 -0.31 6.47 -22.85
CA GLU A 134 -0.81 7.79 -22.43
C GLU A 134 -0.56 8.88 -23.49
N VAL A 135 0.55 8.80 -24.26
CA VAL A 135 0.81 9.66 -25.43
C VAL A 135 -0.21 9.42 -26.54
N LEU A 136 -0.60 8.16 -26.76
CA LEU A 136 -1.59 7.76 -27.77
C LEU A 136 -3.05 7.82 -27.27
N SER A 137 -3.30 8.41 -26.10
CA SER A 137 -4.63 8.57 -25.49
C SER A 137 -5.05 10.06 -25.38
N PRO A 138 -5.36 10.72 -26.51
CA PRO A 138 -5.72 12.14 -26.55
C PRO A 138 -7.10 12.42 -25.93
N GLN A 139 -7.31 13.66 -25.50
CA GLN A 139 -8.66 14.15 -25.24
C GLN A 139 -9.34 14.58 -26.54
N THR A 140 -10.43 13.91 -26.88
CA THR A 140 -11.28 14.25 -28.04
C THR A 140 -12.50 15.05 -27.61
N TYR A 141 -12.85 16.09 -28.38
CA TYR A 141 -14.11 16.82 -28.23
C TYR A 141 -14.95 16.72 -29.51
N ARG A 142 -16.28 16.69 -29.39
CA ARG A 142 -17.20 16.66 -30.56
C ARG A 142 -17.77 18.03 -30.87
N ARG A 143 -17.91 18.89 -29.86
CA ARG A 143 -18.37 20.28 -30.00
C ARG A 143 -17.42 21.18 -29.22
N GLU A 144 -17.04 22.32 -29.79
CA GLU A 144 -16.10 23.27 -29.17
C GLU A 144 -16.50 23.65 -27.75
N ALA A 145 -17.81 23.80 -27.52
CA ALA A 145 -18.41 24.07 -26.20
C ALA A 145 -18.00 23.07 -25.10
N GLU A 146 -17.62 21.83 -25.43
CA GLU A 146 -17.15 20.83 -24.47
C GLU A 146 -15.81 21.23 -23.84
N LEU A 147 -14.95 21.96 -24.57
CA LEU A 147 -13.73 22.58 -24.03
C LEU A 147 -14.03 23.79 -23.11
N ALA A 148 -15.26 24.29 -23.14
CA ALA A 148 -15.78 25.36 -22.27
C ALA A 148 -16.76 24.84 -21.19
N SER A 149 -16.64 23.57 -20.78
CA SER A 149 -17.54 22.93 -19.81
C SER A 149 -19.03 22.96 -20.21
N GLY A 150 -19.31 22.90 -21.52
CA GLY A 150 -20.65 22.98 -22.11
C GLY A 150 -21.14 24.40 -22.41
N ALA A 151 -20.42 25.45 -22.00
CA ALA A 151 -20.84 26.83 -22.16
C ALA A 151 -20.54 27.36 -23.57
N ALA A 152 -21.43 27.13 -24.54
CA ALA A 152 -21.26 27.57 -25.93
C ALA A 152 -20.99 29.09 -26.08
N PHE A 153 -21.56 29.93 -25.21
CA PHE A 153 -21.32 31.40 -25.20
C PHE A 153 -19.90 31.82 -24.79
N ASN A 154 -19.09 30.89 -24.27
CA ASN A 154 -17.67 31.11 -24.00
C ASN A 154 -16.78 30.74 -25.20
N ILE A 155 -17.32 30.16 -26.27
CA ILE A 155 -16.58 29.93 -27.50
C ILE A 155 -16.60 31.19 -28.37
N VAL A 156 -15.46 31.49 -28.99
CA VAL A 156 -15.26 32.67 -29.81
C VAL A 156 -14.63 32.25 -31.13
N SER A 157 -15.36 32.38 -32.24
CA SER A 157 -14.80 32.19 -33.59
C SER A 157 -13.77 33.27 -33.88
N LEU A 158 -12.63 32.86 -34.47
CA LEU A 158 -11.53 33.73 -34.88
C LEU A 158 -11.64 34.17 -36.36
N GLU A 159 -12.58 33.60 -37.11
CA GLU A 159 -12.82 33.93 -38.53
C GLU A 159 -13.20 35.41 -38.74
N LYS A 160 -13.77 36.04 -37.71
CA LYS A 160 -14.24 37.44 -37.73
C LYS A 160 -13.22 38.44 -37.17
N GLY A 161 -11.98 38.00 -36.94
CA GLY A 161 -10.94 38.76 -36.23
C GLY A 161 -10.75 38.31 -34.79
N LEU A 162 -9.66 38.76 -34.17
CA LEU A 162 -9.31 38.40 -32.80
C LEU A 162 -10.06 39.27 -31.79
N PRO A 163 -10.32 38.78 -30.56
CA PRO A 163 -11.08 39.50 -29.54
C PRO A 163 -10.49 40.85 -29.10
N TRP A 164 -9.23 41.13 -29.47
CA TRP A 164 -8.46 42.31 -29.07
C TRP A 164 -7.99 43.17 -30.27
N ASP A 165 -8.37 42.84 -31.51
CA ASP A 165 -7.94 43.60 -32.71
C ASP A 165 -8.39 45.07 -32.68
N THR A 166 -9.50 45.38 -32.00
CA THR A 166 -10.03 46.74 -31.82
C THR A 166 -9.71 47.33 -30.44
N GLY A 167 -8.71 46.81 -29.73
CA GLY A 167 -8.35 47.17 -28.35
C GLY A 167 -8.79 46.12 -27.32
N PRO A 168 -8.50 46.31 -26.02
CA PRO A 168 -8.64 45.26 -25.01
C PRO A 168 -10.06 44.67 -24.93
N ALA A 169 -10.14 43.34 -25.03
CA ALA A 169 -11.38 42.58 -25.09
C ALA A 169 -12.32 42.88 -23.88
N PRO A 170 -13.64 43.02 -24.11
CA PRO A 170 -14.58 43.37 -23.05
C PRO A 170 -14.72 42.25 -22.01
N ALA A 171 -14.62 42.62 -20.73
CA ALA A 171 -14.82 41.73 -19.59
C ALA A 171 -16.16 42.02 -18.89
N LYS A 172 -16.73 41.01 -18.23
CA LYS A 172 -17.92 41.18 -17.38
C LYS A 172 -17.58 42.05 -16.16
N PRO A 173 -18.54 42.80 -15.58
CA PRO A 173 -18.33 43.53 -14.33
C PRO A 173 -17.70 42.64 -13.26
N ASN A 174 -16.76 43.19 -12.48
CA ASN A 174 -15.99 42.47 -11.46
C ASN A 174 -15.19 41.24 -11.95
N ASN A 175 -14.90 41.11 -13.25
CA ASN A 175 -14.12 40.00 -13.80
C ASN A 175 -12.95 40.46 -14.68
N LYS A 176 -11.86 39.67 -14.65
CA LYS A 176 -10.85 39.57 -15.70
C LYS A 176 -11.32 38.54 -16.73
N VAL A 177 -10.91 38.73 -17.98
CA VAL A 177 -11.14 37.77 -19.07
C VAL A 177 -9.81 37.29 -19.63
N TYR A 178 -9.75 36.01 -19.95
CA TYR A 178 -8.64 35.32 -20.60
C TYR A 178 -9.18 34.47 -21.75
N PHE A 179 -8.31 34.09 -22.68
CA PHE A 179 -8.67 33.25 -23.81
C PHE A 179 -7.64 32.14 -23.99
N HIS A 180 -8.09 30.90 -24.13
CA HIS A 180 -7.26 29.83 -24.69
C HIS A 180 -7.51 29.78 -26.20
N VAL A 181 -6.58 30.32 -26.96
CA VAL A 181 -6.58 30.22 -28.43
C VAL A 181 -6.21 28.79 -28.80
N VAL A 182 -7.09 28.10 -29.54
CA VAL A 182 -6.79 26.77 -30.08
C VAL A 182 -6.01 26.98 -31.38
N LEU A 183 -4.73 26.62 -31.37
CA LEU A 183 -3.81 26.92 -32.48
C LEU A 183 -4.05 26.04 -33.71
N GLY A 184 -4.58 24.83 -33.49
CA GLY A 184 -4.94 23.90 -34.54
C GLY A 184 -5.58 22.64 -33.97
N THR A 185 -6.23 21.87 -34.84
CA THR A 185 -6.97 20.66 -34.49
C THR A 185 -6.65 19.54 -35.47
N LEU A 186 -6.82 18.29 -35.03
CA LEU A 186 -6.62 17.07 -35.82
C LEU A 186 -7.90 16.22 -35.74
N ALA A 187 -8.40 15.77 -36.89
CA ALA A 187 -9.57 14.90 -36.95
C ALA A 187 -9.26 13.53 -36.31
N ALA A 188 -9.99 13.15 -35.26
CA ALA A 188 -9.64 11.97 -34.47
C ALA A 188 -9.85 10.67 -35.27
N GLY A 189 -10.98 10.51 -35.95
CA GLY A 189 -11.32 9.30 -36.71
C GLY A 189 -10.21 8.87 -37.68
N PRO A 190 -9.86 9.69 -38.69
CA PRO A 190 -8.80 9.37 -39.65
C PRO A 190 -7.45 9.08 -39.00
N ALA A 191 -7.09 9.77 -37.91
CA ALA A 191 -5.85 9.53 -37.18
C ALA A 191 -5.86 8.16 -36.46
N PHE A 192 -6.97 7.76 -35.86
CA PHE A 192 -7.11 6.44 -35.24
C PHE A 192 -7.20 5.31 -36.28
N ASP A 193 -7.90 5.53 -37.39
CA ASP A 193 -7.97 4.57 -38.49
C ASP A 193 -6.57 4.30 -39.08
N ALA A 194 -5.78 5.35 -39.33
CA ALA A 194 -4.40 5.23 -39.80
C ALA A 194 -3.49 4.44 -38.82
N LEU A 195 -3.68 4.59 -37.51
CA LEU A 195 -2.97 3.78 -36.50
C LEU A 195 -3.44 2.32 -36.52
N VAL A 196 -4.75 2.07 -36.61
CA VAL A 196 -5.33 0.71 -36.68
C VAL A 196 -4.83 -0.03 -37.92
N ASP A 197 -4.77 0.63 -39.07
CA ASP A 197 -4.27 0.04 -40.32
C ASP A 197 -2.75 -0.20 -40.26
N ARG A 198 -1.97 0.72 -39.65
CA ARG A 198 -0.51 0.59 -39.48
C ARG A 198 -0.11 -0.62 -38.62
N PHE A 199 -0.88 -0.90 -37.57
CA PHE A 199 -0.60 -1.98 -36.60
C PHE A 199 -1.49 -3.23 -36.79
N LYS A 200 -2.39 -3.22 -37.78
CA LYS A 200 -3.27 -4.33 -38.18
C LYS A 200 -4.05 -4.95 -37.03
N ASP A 201 -4.79 -4.13 -36.29
CA ASP A 201 -5.67 -4.63 -35.22
C ASP A 201 -6.75 -5.56 -35.79
N SER A 202 -6.70 -6.83 -35.40
CA SER A 202 -7.56 -7.91 -35.89
C SER A 202 -8.79 -8.15 -35.01
N ARG A 203 -9.01 -7.33 -33.97
CA ARG A 203 -10.18 -7.43 -33.08
C ARG A 203 -11.47 -7.10 -33.83
N ALA A 204 -12.51 -7.90 -33.58
CA ALA A 204 -13.82 -7.76 -34.22
C ALA A 204 -14.56 -6.46 -33.82
N GLU A 205 -14.35 -5.97 -32.60
CA GLU A 205 -14.84 -4.67 -32.14
C GLU A 205 -13.73 -3.61 -32.27
N ARG A 206 -13.76 -2.84 -33.36
CA ARG A 206 -12.88 -1.67 -33.53
C ARG A 206 -13.41 -0.49 -32.70
N PRO A 207 -12.59 0.17 -31.86
CA PRO A 207 -13.02 1.32 -31.09
C PRO A 207 -13.26 2.54 -32.01
N SER A 208 -14.52 2.95 -32.18
CA SER A 208 -14.87 4.12 -32.99
C SER A 208 -14.61 5.44 -32.24
N VAL A 209 -13.41 6.00 -32.42
CA VAL A 209 -13.06 7.32 -31.89
C VAL A 209 -13.57 8.42 -32.84
N ALA A 210 -14.30 9.40 -32.30
CA ALA A 210 -14.94 10.44 -33.10
C ALA A 210 -14.92 11.80 -32.40
N GLY A 211 -14.61 12.84 -33.17
CA GLY A 211 -14.39 14.21 -32.69
C GLY A 211 -13.07 14.76 -33.23
N ASN A 212 -12.60 15.83 -32.61
CA ASN A 212 -11.34 16.50 -32.91
C ASN A 212 -10.40 16.48 -31.69
N ILE A 213 -9.11 16.55 -31.95
CA ILE A 213 -8.04 16.62 -30.96
C ILE A 213 -7.39 17.99 -31.10
N VAL A 214 -7.25 18.74 -30.00
CA VAL A 214 -6.50 20.01 -30.02
C VAL A 214 -5.00 19.71 -30.14
N LEU A 215 -4.30 20.37 -31.06
CA LEU A 215 -2.86 20.20 -31.29
C LEU A 215 -2.01 21.06 -30.37
N ALA A 216 -2.44 22.30 -30.11
CA ALA A 216 -1.80 23.21 -29.16
C ALA A 216 -2.79 24.30 -28.70
N SER A 217 -2.54 24.88 -27.54
CA SER A 217 -3.31 26.00 -26.99
C SER A 217 -2.40 27.10 -26.46
N ILE A 218 -2.79 28.36 -26.68
CA ILE A 218 -2.12 29.55 -26.16
C ILE A 218 -3.07 30.31 -25.22
N LEU A 219 -2.69 30.46 -23.95
CA LEU A 219 -3.41 31.26 -22.97
C LEU A 219 -2.98 32.72 -23.06
N VAL A 220 -3.92 33.62 -23.36
CA VAL A 220 -3.71 35.07 -23.42
C VAL A 220 -4.66 35.84 -22.51
N ASP A 221 -4.26 37.07 -22.16
CA ASP A 221 -5.10 38.03 -21.43
C ASP A 221 -6.11 38.74 -22.36
N LYS A 222 -6.82 39.73 -21.81
CA LYS A 222 -7.76 40.58 -22.57
C LYS A 222 -7.11 41.38 -23.72
N SER A 223 -5.79 41.53 -23.71
CA SER A 223 -5.02 42.32 -24.67
C SER A 223 -4.37 41.43 -25.75
N GLY A 224 -4.61 40.12 -25.70
CA GLY A 224 -3.97 39.16 -26.59
C GLY A 224 -2.54 38.80 -26.21
N ILE A 225 -2.06 39.21 -25.03
CA ILE A 225 -0.68 38.94 -24.60
C ILE A 225 -0.65 37.59 -23.86
N PRO A 226 0.29 36.67 -24.18
CA PRO A 226 0.44 35.39 -23.48
C PRO A 226 0.58 35.57 -21.95
N ALA A 227 -0.23 34.85 -21.18
CA ALA A 227 -0.46 35.11 -19.76
C ALA A 227 -0.20 33.89 -18.86
N GLY A 228 0.46 34.12 -17.73
CA GLY A 228 0.86 33.09 -16.76
C GLY A 228 2.26 32.54 -17.02
N ASP A 229 2.74 31.66 -16.13
CA ASP A 229 4.11 31.12 -16.18
C ASP A 229 4.31 30.12 -17.32
N MET A 230 3.25 29.40 -17.70
CA MET A 230 3.22 28.40 -18.77
C MET A 230 2.04 28.68 -19.72
N PRO A 231 2.11 29.75 -20.55
CA PRO A 231 1.00 30.15 -21.41
C PRO A 231 0.80 29.24 -22.63
N LEU A 232 1.69 28.27 -22.84
CA LEU A 232 1.71 27.38 -24.01
C LEU A 232 1.54 25.93 -23.58
N SER A 233 0.81 25.17 -24.37
CA SER A 233 0.67 23.72 -24.21
C SER A 233 0.53 23.06 -25.58
N ILE A 234 1.20 21.92 -25.77
CA ILE A 234 1.25 21.16 -27.02
C ILE A 234 0.76 19.74 -26.75
N SER A 235 0.03 19.16 -27.70
CA SER A 235 -0.53 17.83 -27.63
C SER A 235 0.53 16.74 -27.81
N ALA A 236 0.66 15.88 -26.81
CA ALA A 236 1.49 14.68 -26.84
C ALA A 236 1.08 13.76 -28.00
N PHE A 237 -0.23 13.63 -28.25
CA PHE A 237 -0.75 12.87 -29.39
C PHE A 237 -0.35 13.49 -30.73
N GLY A 238 -0.43 14.82 -30.87
CA GLY A 238 -0.02 15.52 -32.09
C GLY A 238 1.44 15.24 -32.47
N TRP A 239 2.32 15.07 -31.49
CA TRP A 239 3.71 14.68 -31.69
C TRP A 239 3.91 13.15 -31.82
N GLY A 240 3.15 12.36 -31.06
CA GLY A 240 3.29 10.91 -31.02
C GLY A 240 2.68 10.19 -32.22
N PHE A 241 1.60 10.71 -32.78
CA PHE A 241 0.90 10.14 -33.94
C PHE A 241 1.82 9.88 -35.15
N PRO A 242 2.54 10.87 -35.71
CA PRO A 242 3.43 10.64 -36.85
C PRO A 242 4.62 9.70 -36.50
N LYS A 243 5.13 9.76 -35.26
CA LYS A 243 6.16 8.83 -34.76
C LYS A 243 5.67 7.38 -34.66
N ALA A 244 4.41 7.18 -34.27
CA ALA A 244 3.77 5.88 -34.22
C ALA A 244 3.51 5.31 -35.62
N LEU A 245 3.09 6.14 -36.59
CA LEU A 245 2.98 5.74 -37.99
C LEU A 245 4.33 5.30 -38.58
N ALA A 246 5.41 6.01 -38.23
CA ALA A 246 6.79 5.60 -38.55
C ALA A 246 7.29 4.36 -37.77
N GLY A 247 6.44 3.68 -36.98
CA GLY A 247 6.78 2.46 -36.23
C GLY A 247 7.58 2.68 -34.94
N SER A 248 7.90 3.94 -34.58
CA SER A 248 8.79 4.27 -33.46
C SER A 248 8.06 4.33 -32.10
N LEU A 249 7.46 3.22 -31.68
CA LEU A 249 6.72 3.15 -30.41
C LEU A 249 7.59 3.41 -29.17
N LYS A 250 8.85 2.92 -29.15
CA LYS A 250 9.80 3.21 -28.06
C LYS A 250 10.12 4.70 -27.94
N GLY A 251 10.21 5.40 -29.08
CA GLY A 251 10.48 6.83 -29.11
C GLY A 251 9.38 7.68 -28.49
N LEU A 252 8.14 7.17 -28.37
CA LEU A 252 7.03 7.91 -27.76
C LEU A 252 7.26 8.24 -26.28
N ALA A 253 8.05 7.43 -25.57
CA ALA A 253 8.36 7.70 -24.18
C ALA A 253 9.28 8.93 -24.00
N GLU A 254 9.85 9.49 -25.06
CA GLU A 254 10.65 10.71 -25.00
C GLU A 254 9.83 12.01 -24.88
N TRP A 255 8.49 11.94 -24.97
CA TRP A 255 7.60 13.11 -24.96
C TRP A 255 7.99 14.17 -23.92
N THR A 256 8.12 13.80 -22.64
CA THR A 256 8.38 14.75 -21.55
C THR A 256 9.77 15.40 -21.62
N ARG A 257 10.70 14.88 -22.42
CA ARG A 257 11.98 15.55 -22.73
C ARG A 257 11.84 16.52 -23.91
N GLN A 258 11.02 16.16 -24.90
CA GLN A 258 10.78 16.93 -26.12
C GLN A 258 9.75 18.07 -25.93
N GLU A 259 8.83 17.97 -24.95
CA GLU A 259 7.78 18.96 -24.66
C GLU A 259 8.36 20.38 -24.47
N GLY A 260 9.47 20.50 -23.71
CA GLY A 260 10.12 21.78 -23.45
C GLY A 260 10.68 22.45 -24.70
N ASP A 261 11.38 21.68 -25.54
CA ASP A 261 11.98 22.18 -26.79
C ASP A 261 10.90 22.56 -27.82
N LEU A 262 9.80 21.80 -27.89
CA LEU A 262 8.65 22.13 -28.73
C LEU A 262 7.93 23.39 -28.25
N VAL A 263 7.74 23.56 -26.93
CA VAL A 263 7.11 24.75 -26.34
C VAL A 263 7.96 26.00 -26.57
N GLU A 264 9.28 25.93 -26.38
CA GLU A 264 10.18 27.06 -26.64
C GLU A 264 10.36 27.33 -28.15
N GLY A 265 10.31 26.29 -28.99
CA GLY A 265 10.24 26.42 -30.45
C GLY A 265 8.98 27.15 -30.92
N LEU A 266 7.83 26.81 -30.35
CA LEU A 266 6.54 27.46 -30.61
C LEU A 266 6.55 28.91 -30.12
N ARG A 267 7.07 29.15 -28.91
CA ARG A 267 7.21 30.49 -28.32
C ARG A 267 8.00 31.44 -29.20
N LYS A 268 9.03 30.95 -29.90
CA LYS A 268 9.84 31.74 -30.84
C LYS A 268 9.08 32.17 -32.10
N GLN A 269 7.94 31.57 -32.41
CA GLN A 269 7.06 31.99 -33.52
C GLN A 269 6.08 33.11 -33.12
N LEU A 270 5.97 33.42 -31.82
CA LEU A 270 5.03 34.40 -31.32
C LEU A 270 5.63 35.82 -31.33
N PRO A 271 4.81 36.87 -31.43
CA PRO A 271 5.28 38.25 -31.44
C PRO A 271 6.05 38.59 -30.16
N LYS A 272 7.08 39.43 -30.30
CA LYS A 272 7.76 40.07 -29.17
C LYS A 272 7.35 41.53 -29.09
N ASP A 273 7.25 42.05 -27.88
CA ASP A 273 7.08 43.49 -27.65
C ASP A 273 8.45 44.16 -27.66
N GLU A 274 8.67 45.00 -28.67
CA GLU A 274 9.93 45.74 -28.89
C GLU A 274 10.28 46.70 -27.73
N LYS A 275 9.29 47.13 -26.93
CA LYS A 275 9.49 48.10 -25.83
C LYS A 275 9.82 47.43 -24.50
N THR A 276 9.28 46.24 -24.24
CA THR A 276 9.49 45.52 -22.97
C THR A 276 10.43 44.32 -23.09
N GLY A 277 10.75 43.89 -24.32
CA GLY A 277 11.46 42.63 -24.59
C GLY A 277 10.64 41.37 -24.28
N GLY A 278 9.38 41.54 -23.87
CA GLY A 278 8.45 40.46 -23.53
C GLY A 278 7.74 39.87 -24.76
N MET A 279 6.71 39.07 -24.51
CA MET A 279 5.80 38.61 -25.57
C MET A 279 4.79 39.72 -25.90
N GLY A 280 4.57 39.96 -27.19
CA GLY A 280 3.61 40.92 -27.70
C GLY A 280 2.19 40.34 -27.83
N PRO A 281 1.21 41.18 -28.22
CA PRO A 281 -0.14 40.72 -28.50
C PRO A 281 -0.17 39.82 -29.75
N LEU A 282 -0.91 38.71 -29.69
CA LEU A 282 -1.05 37.79 -30.82
C LEU A 282 -1.84 38.46 -31.96
N THR A 283 -1.38 38.25 -33.19
CA THR A 283 -2.06 38.67 -34.43
C THR A 283 -2.49 37.45 -35.25
N SER A 284 -3.49 37.61 -36.14
CA SER A 284 -3.93 36.50 -37.00
C SER A 284 -2.78 35.93 -37.85
N ALA A 285 -1.88 36.79 -38.36
CA ALA A 285 -0.67 36.38 -39.07
C ALA A 285 0.26 35.52 -38.19
N SER A 286 0.49 35.92 -36.93
CA SER A 286 1.34 35.15 -36.00
C SER A 286 0.72 33.80 -35.61
N LEU A 287 -0.62 33.71 -35.51
CA LEU A 287 -1.31 32.44 -35.25
C LEU A 287 -1.18 31.48 -36.44
N HIS A 288 -1.34 31.98 -37.67
CA HIS A 288 -1.11 31.18 -38.87
C HIS A 288 0.35 30.73 -38.97
N GLN A 289 1.33 31.62 -38.77
CA GLN A 289 2.75 31.26 -38.75
C GLN A 289 3.07 30.19 -37.70
N ALA A 290 2.54 30.33 -36.48
CA ALA A 290 2.75 29.38 -35.40
C ALA A 290 2.09 28.01 -35.68
N PHE A 291 0.91 27.99 -36.30
CA PHE A 291 0.24 26.76 -36.77
C PHE A 291 1.04 26.07 -37.88
N GLU A 292 1.47 26.82 -38.91
CA GLU A 292 2.28 26.31 -40.02
C GLU A 292 3.60 25.69 -39.52
N TRP A 293 4.27 26.38 -38.60
CA TRP A 293 5.47 25.88 -37.93
C TRP A 293 5.18 24.60 -37.13
N LEU A 294 4.08 24.55 -36.38
CA LEU A 294 3.71 23.39 -35.57
C LEU A 294 3.45 22.16 -36.45
N VAL A 295 2.64 22.29 -37.49
CA VAL A 295 2.30 21.19 -38.41
C VAL A 295 3.56 20.66 -39.11
N ALA A 296 4.43 21.56 -39.58
CA ALA A 296 5.70 21.18 -40.22
C ALA A 296 6.70 20.54 -39.24
N THR A 297 6.78 21.03 -38.00
CA THR A 297 7.71 20.51 -36.97
C THR A 297 7.28 19.15 -36.43
N LEU A 298 5.97 18.92 -36.28
CA LEU A 298 5.44 17.63 -35.85
C LEU A 298 5.38 16.60 -36.99
N GLY A 299 5.35 17.04 -38.26
CA GLY A 299 5.23 16.14 -39.42
C GLY A 299 3.81 15.62 -39.62
N LEU A 300 2.80 16.45 -39.36
CA LEU A 300 1.40 16.08 -39.43
C LEU A 300 0.84 16.12 -40.88
N PRO A 301 -0.01 15.15 -41.27
CA PRO A 301 -0.68 15.15 -42.58
C PRO A 301 -1.64 16.35 -42.70
N ARG A 302 -1.51 17.10 -43.80
CA ARG A 302 -2.19 18.39 -44.01
C ARG A 302 -3.70 18.24 -44.18
N GLU A 303 -4.11 17.14 -44.80
CA GLU A 303 -5.48 16.71 -45.07
C GLU A 303 -6.30 16.35 -43.82
N HIS A 304 -5.67 16.25 -42.65
CA HIS A 304 -6.34 15.88 -41.39
C HIS A 304 -6.28 16.97 -40.32
N VAL A 305 -5.53 18.06 -40.56
CA VAL A 305 -5.39 19.18 -39.62
C VAL A 305 -6.17 20.41 -40.06
N SER A 306 -6.75 21.13 -39.10
CA SER A 306 -7.36 22.45 -39.32
C SER A 306 -6.65 23.52 -38.49
N GLY A 307 -6.59 24.73 -39.04
CA GLY A 307 -5.92 25.89 -38.43
C GLY A 307 -6.67 26.48 -37.23
N PRO A 308 -6.23 27.65 -36.74
CA PRO A 308 -6.80 28.31 -35.57
C PRO A 308 -8.20 28.88 -35.86
N GLN A 309 -9.24 28.12 -35.52
CA GLN A 309 -10.65 28.46 -35.81
C GLN A 309 -11.36 29.20 -34.65
N PHE A 310 -11.03 28.87 -33.39
CA PHE A 310 -11.75 29.37 -32.22
C PHE A 310 -10.84 29.57 -30.99
N ALA A 311 -11.34 30.34 -30.03
CA ALA A 311 -10.76 30.48 -28.69
C ALA A 311 -11.80 30.22 -27.60
N VAL A 312 -11.36 29.64 -26.48
CA VAL A 312 -12.18 29.38 -25.29
C VAL A 312 -11.99 30.52 -24.29
N ARG A 313 -13.05 31.28 -24.01
CA ARG A 313 -13.07 32.41 -23.09
C ARG A 313 -13.27 31.95 -21.64
N VAL A 314 -12.41 32.44 -20.73
CA VAL A 314 -12.46 32.15 -19.29
C VAL A 314 -12.59 33.45 -18.50
N TYR A 315 -13.47 33.46 -17.50
CA TYR A 315 -13.66 34.60 -16.58
C TYR A 315 -13.14 34.26 -15.18
N LEU A 316 -12.39 35.18 -14.57
CA LEU A 316 -11.96 35.11 -13.18
C LEU A 316 -12.31 36.41 -12.46
N HIS A 317 -12.68 36.34 -11.17
CA HIS A 317 -13.02 37.54 -10.40
C HIS A 317 -11.84 38.54 -10.35
N PHE A 318 -12.10 39.84 -10.44
CA PHE A 318 -11.05 40.86 -10.65
C PHE A 318 -9.97 40.91 -9.55
N ARG A 319 -10.36 40.62 -8.29
CA ARG A 319 -9.43 40.55 -7.14
C ARG A 319 -8.57 39.27 -7.14
N SER A 320 -8.81 38.33 -8.04
CA SER A 320 -7.96 37.15 -8.20
C SER A 320 -6.59 37.54 -8.72
N SER A 321 -5.54 37.12 -8.02
CA SER A 321 -4.16 37.07 -8.52
C SER A 321 -3.88 35.83 -9.39
N ILE A 322 -4.80 34.87 -9.41
CA ILE A 322 -4.68 33.61 -10.14
C ILE A 322 -4.97 33.84 -11.63
N VAL A 323 -4.18 33.18 -12.49
CA VAL A 323 -4.35 33.04 -13.95
C VAL A 323 -4.98 31.66 -14.23
N PRO A 324 -5.80 31.47 -15.27
CA PRO A 324 -6.41 30.16 -15.54
C PRO A 324 -5.38 29.04 -15.75
N ASP A 325 -5.73 27.81 -15.36
CA ASP A 325 -4.96 26.62 -15.75
C ASP A 325 -5.01 26.44 -17.28
N PRO A 326 -3.93 25.96 -17.94
CA PRO A 326 -3.95 25.64 -19.38
C PRO A 326 -5.04 24.62 -19.76
N LEU A 327 -5.45 24.62 -21.04
CA LEU A 327 -6.34 23.57 -21.55
C LEU A 327 -5.70 22.20 -21.39
N LEU A 328 -6.52 21.23 -21.01
CA LEU A 328 -6.08 19.86 -20.77
C LEU A 328 -5.92 19.10 -22.10
N LEU A 329 -4.75 19.23 -22.72
CA LEU A 329 -4.45 18.55 -23.99
C LEU A 329 -3.95 17.12 -23.77
N ASN A 330 -3.21 16.90 -22.68
CA ASN A 330 -2.39 15.73 -22.43
C ASN A 330 -2.91 14.91 -21.25
N SER A 331 -2.58 13.63 -21.20
CA SER A 331 -2.80 12.82 -20.00
C SER A 331 -2.02 13.39 -18.81
N PHE A 332 -2.70 13.47 -17.66
CA PHE A 332 -2.10 13.88 -16.39
C PHE A 332 -0.96 12.96 -15.93
N PHE A 333 -0.95 11.70 -16.37
CA PHE A 333 0.01 10.70 -15.89
C PHE A 333 1.40 10.80 -16.54
N LEU A 334 1.54 11.52 -17.65
CA LEU A 334 2.81 11.61 -18.41
C LEU A 334 3.98 12.19 -17.59
N ARG A 335 3.69 13.12 -16.67
CA ARG A 335 4.70 13.70 -15.76
C ARG A 335 5.12 12.73 -14.66
N ASP A 336 4.15 12.07 -14.03
CA ASP A 336 4.39 11.04 -13.01
C ASP A 336 5.14 9.82 -13.59
N LEU A 337 4.78 9.38 -14.80
CA LEU A 337 5.45 8.31 -15.53
C LEU A 337 6.91 8.66 -15.89
N ALA A 338 7.15 9.87 -16.42
CA ALA A 338 8.50 10.34 -16.71
C ALA A 338 9.37 10.42 -15.44
N LYS A 339 8.80 10.91 -14.33
CA LYS A 339 9.46 10.95 -13.01
C LYS A 339 9.75 9.55 -12.48
N ALA A 340 8.82 8.61 -12.59
CA ALA A 340 9.03 7.22 -12.20
C ALA A 340 10.14 6.57 -13.04
N ARG A 341 10.18 6.84 -14.35
CA ARG A 341 11.22 6.33 -15.24
C ARG A 341 12.60 6.92 -14.94
N ASP A 342 12.70 8.22 -14.67
CA ASP A 342 13.97 8.84 -14.29
C ASP A 342 14.48 8.31 -12.94
N LEU A 343 13.60 7.94 -12.02
CA LEU A 343 13.96 7.22 -10.79
C LEU A 343 14.42 5.77 -11.06
N ALA A 344 13.78 5.08 -12.02
CA ALA A 344 14.16 3.74 -12.47
C ALA A 344 15.55 3.71 -13.11
N HIS A 345 15.86 4.64 -14.03
CA HIS A 345 17.19 4.80 -14.62
C HIS A 345 18.29 5.05 -13.58
N ARG A 346 17.96 5.71 -12.47
CA ARG A 346 18.89 6.01 -11.37
C ARG A 346 18.96 4.90 -10.30
N GLY A 347 18.25 3.79 -10.46
CA GLY A 347 18.15 2.73 -9.44
C GLY A 347 17.54 3.19 -8.11
N SER A 348 16.77 4.28 -8.12
CA SER A 348 16.25 4.97 -6.93
C SER A 348 14.72 4.96 -6.81
N LEU A 349 14.08 3.94 -7.39
CA LEU A 349 12.63 3.74 -7.26
C LEU A 349 12.21 3.59 -5.79
N PRO A 350 11.12 4.25 -5.36
CA PRO A 350 10.52 4.01 -4.05
C PRO A 350 10.13 2.54 -3.89
N ALA A 351 10.33 1.97 -2.71
CA ALA A 351 10.18 0.52 -2.49
C ALA A 351 8.80 -0.04 -2.89
N ALA A 352 7.71 0.73 -2.71
CA ALA A 352 6.38 0.34 -3.15
C ALA A 352 6.23 0.30 -4.68
N VAL A 353 6.87 1.22 -5.41
CA VAL A 353 6.86 1.25 -6.88
C VAL A 353 7.73 0.12 -7.44
N ALA A 354 8.92 -0.11 -6.87
CA ALA A 354 9.78 -1.23 -7.24
C ALA A 354 9.10 -2.60 -6.98
N ALA A 355 8.33 -2.74 -5.90
CA ALA A 355 7.53 -3.93 -5.64
C ALA A 355 6.35 -4.08 -6.63
N TYR A 356 5.65 -2.98 -6.95
CA TYR A 356 4.54 -2.98 -7.93
C TYR A 356 5.00 -3.33 -9.35
N LEU A 357 6.18 -2.83 -9.77
CA LEU A 357 6.79 -3.12 -11.07
C LEU A 357 7.51 -4.48 -11.12
N GLY A 358 7.46 -5.29 -10.05
CA GLY A 358 8.04 -6.63 -10.01
C GLY A 358 9.56 -6.71 -9.83
N GLU A 359 10.25 -5.57 -9.65
CA GLU A 359 11.70 -5.51 -9.39
C GLU A 359 12.07 -6.12 -8.02
N ARG A 360 11.15 -6.05 -7.06
CA ARG A 360 11.30 -6.60 -5.70
C ARG A 360 10.18 -7.58 -5.38
N PRO A 361 10.21 -8.81 -5.95
CA PRO A 361 9.22 -9.84 -5.64
C PRO A 361 9.32 -10.24 -4.15
N PRO A 362 8.21 -10.64 -3.52
CA PRO A 362 8.26 -11.17 -2.16
C PRO A 362 9.02 -12.51 -2.14
N ALA A 363 9.91 -12.68 -1.15
CA ALA A 363 10.75 -13.87 -1.02
C ALA A 363 9.95 -15.17 -0.80
N SER A 364 8.76 -15.07 -0.21
CA SER A 364 7.80 -16.17 -0.07
C SER A 364 6.38 -15.68 -0.40
N LYS A 365 5.54 -16.60 -0.86
CA LYS A 365 4.10 -16.40 -1.02
C LYS A 365 3.40 -17.46 -0.18
N HIS A 366 2.41 -17.05 0.60
CA HIS A 366 1.63 -17.95 1.45
C HIS A 366 0.15 -17.82 1.09
N ASP A 367 -0.48 -18.92 0.72
CA ASP A 367 -1.94 -18.97 0.62
C ASP A 367 -2.52 -19.12 2.04
N ILE A 368 -3.14 -18.06 2.55
CA ILE A 368 -3.76 -18.00 3.88
C ILE A 368 -4.97 -18.92 4.04
N LEU A 369 -5.50 -19.52 2.97
CA LEU A 369 -6.55 -20.53 3.04
C LEU A 369 -5.99 -21.93 3.33
N GLN A 370 -4.74 -22.20 2.94
CA GLN A 370 -4.06 -23.49 3.12
C GLN A 370 -3.01 -23.45 4.24
N ASN A 371 -2.43 -22.27 4.50
CA ASN A 371 -1.40 -22.08 5.51
C ASN A 371 -2.02 -21.53 6.81
N SER A 372 -2.38 -22.45 7.70
CA SER A 372 -2.97 -22.13 9.01
C SER A 372 -2.07 -21.20 9.84
N ALA A 373 -0.75 -21.41 9.85
CA ALA A 373 0.20 -20.57 10.58
C ALA A 373 0.27 -19.13 10.03
N ALA A 374 0.14 -18.93 8.71
CA ALA A 374 0.12 -17.61 8.10
C ALA A 374 -1.20 -16.85 8.38
N LEU A 375 -2.34 -17.57 8.39
CA LEU A 375 -3.62 -17.02 8.83
C LEU A 375 -3.57 -16.60 10.31
N GLU A 376 -3.05 -17.48 11.15
CA GLU A 376 -2.88 -17.30 12.60
C GLU A 376 -1.95 -16.10 12.89
N ASP A 377 -0.81 -15.98 12.18
CA ASP A 377 0.06 -14.80 12.24
C ASP A 377 -0.66 -13.52 11.80
N ALA A 378 -1.53 -13.57 10.79
CA ALA A 378 -2.24 -12.39 10.28
C ALA A 378 -3.28 -11.84 11.26
N VAL A 379 -3.92 -12.70 12.06
CA VAL A 379 -4.98 -12.30 13.01
C VAL A 379 -4.58 -12.30 14.49
N ALA A 380 -3.30 -12.56 14.80
CA ALA A 380 -2.79 -12.57 16.17
C ALA A 380 -3.11 -11.27 16.95
N PRO A 381 -3.47 -11.35 18.26
CA PRO A 381 -3.87 -10.20 19.08
C PRO A 381 -2.84 -9.07 19.09
N ASN A 382 -1.55 -9.39 19.14
CA ASN A 382 -0.47 -8.38 19.16
C ASN A 382 -0.35 -7.54 17.87
N LYS A 383 -1.08 -7.89 16.79
CA LYS A 383 -1.15 -7.12 15.53
C LYS A 383 -2.50 -6.44 15.32
N ALA A 384 -3.48 -6.67 16.20
CA ALA A 384 -4.75 -5.98 16.14
C ALA A 384 -4.56 -4.48 16.44
N PRO A 385 -5.15 -3.56 15.62
CA PRO A 385 -5.28 -2.16 15.96
C PRO A 385 -5.89 -1.92 17.35
N LEU A 386 -5.32 -1.00 18.11
CA LEU A 386 -5.90 -0.56 19.39
C LEU A 386 -7.24 0.19 19.17
N GLY A 387 -7.34 0.91 18.05
CA GLY A 387 -8.58 1.55 17.61
C GLY A 387 -9.38 0.69 16.65
N ARG A 388 -10.69 0.89 16.63
CA ARG A 388 -11.57 0.51 15.52
C ARG A 388 -12.66 1.54 15.32
N TRP A 389 -13.33 1.51 14.16
CA TRP A 389 -14.48 2.37 13.94
C TRP A 389 -15.70 1.88 14.73
N PRO A 390 -16.50 2.78 15.35
CA PRO A 390 -17.73 2.40 16.04
C PRO A 390 -18.76 1.79 15.09
N THR A 391 -19.26 0.60 15.42
CA THR A 391 -20.33 -0.09 14.67
C THR A 391 -21.47 -0.49 15.60
N PRO A 392 -22.69 -0.70 15.09
CA PRO A 392 -23.78 -1.26 15.89
C PRO A 392 -23.41 -2.60 16.54
N ALA A 393 -24.08 -2.92 17.66
CA ALA A 393 -23.91 -4.22 18.32
C ALA A 393 -24.20 -5.38 17.36
N GLY A 394 -23.44 -6.47 17.48
CA GLY A 394 -23.52 -7.63 16.58
C GLY A 394 -22.84 -7.46 15.21
N HIS A 395 -22.38 -6.25 14.82
CA HIS A 395 -21.63 -6.07 13.57
C HIS A 395 -20.11 -6.25 13.78
N THR A 396 -19.64 -7.47 13.49
CA THR A 396 -18.22 -7.83 13.46
C THR A 396 -17.65 -7.76 12.02
N PRO A 397 -16.35 -7.42 11.85
CA PRO A 397 -15.67 -7.66 10.59
C PRO A 397 -15.51 -9.17 10.34
N SER A 398 -15.53 -9.58 9.08
CA SER A 398 -15.20 -10.97 8.73
C SER A 398 -13.73 -11.27 9.00
N LEU A 399 -13.39 -12.56 9.15
CA LEU A 399 -12.02 -13.05 9.39
C LEU A 399 -10.98 -12.38 8.47
N LEU A 400 -11.22 -12.40 7.16
CA LEU A 400 -10.29 -11.84 6.17
C LEU A 400 -10.30 -10.30 6.11
N GLN A 401 -11.40 -9.63 6.49
CA GLN A 401 -11.41 -8.19 6.71
C GLN A 401 -10.53 -7.81 7.90
N GLN A 402 -10.65 -8.51 9.03
CA GLN A 402 -9.80 -8.28 10.21
C GLN A 402 -8.32 -8.58 9.92
N ALA A 403 -8.03 -9.65 9.17
CA ALA A 403 -6.68 -9.95 8.71
C ALA A 403 -6.11 -8.81 7.83
N ALA A 404 -6.89 -8.28 6.88
CA ALA A 404 -6.46 -7.16 6.04
C ALA A 404 -6.23 -5.87 6.84
N VAL A 405 -7.07 -5.59 7.85
CA VAL A 405 -6.89 -4.47 8.80
C VAL A 405 -5.60 -4.64 9.61
N ASN A 406 -5.34 -5.82 10.17
CA ASN A 406 -4.10 -6.12 10.92
C ASN A 406 -2.84 -6.02 10.04
N LEU A 407 -2.90 -6.54 8.81
CA LEU A 407 -1.79 -6.44 7.85
C LEU A 407 -1.54 -4.98 7.43
N THR A 408 -2.59 -4.17 7.28
CA THR A 408 -2.46 -2.73 7.02
C THR A 408 -1.79 -2.01 8.19
N ALA A 409 -2.19 -2.31 9.41
CA ALA A 409 -1.63 -1.75 10.64
C ALA A 409 -0.12 -2.03 10.80
N ARG A 410 0.36 -3.19 10.32
CA ARG A 410 1.79 -3.57 10.29
C ARG A 410 2.62 -2.78 9.27
N MET A 411 2.00 -2.09 8.31
CA MET A 411 2.70 -1.24 7.34
C MET A 411 3.05 0.15 7.90
N HIS A 412 2.52 0.56 9.05
CA HIS A 412 2.81 1.88 9.62
C HIS A 412 4.34 2.12 9.80
N GLY A 413 4.83 3.25 9.31
CA GLY A 413 6.26 3.60 9.32
C GLY A 413 7.13 2.82 8.33
N ARG A 414 6.54 2.01 7.43
CA ARG A 414 7.22 1.26 6.37
C ARG A 414 6.64 1.61 5.00
N THR A 415 7.49 1.64 3.98
CA THR A 415 7.03 1.75 2.59
C THR A 415 6.62 0.36 2.09
N GLY A 416 5.37 0.18 1.71
CA GLY A 416 4.83 -1.10 1.26
C GLY A 416 3.51 -0.93 0.50
N MET A 417 2.95 -2.04 0.04
CA MET A 417 1.69 -2.09 -0.69
C MET A 417 0.92 -3.34 -0.27
N LEU A 418 -0.38 -3.20 -0.02
CA LEU A 418 -1.29 -4.31 0.27
C LEU A 418 -2.45 -4.25 -0.72
N GLY A 419 -2.58 -5.28 -1.55
CA GLY A 419 -3.76 -5.45 -2.42
C GLY A 419 -4.89 -6.08 -1.63
N VAL A 420 -6.04 -5.41 -1.56
CA VAL A 420 -7.27 -5.97 -0.97
C VAL A 420 -8.32 -6.06 -2.07
N ASN A 421 -8.60 -7.29 -2.53
CA ASN A 421 -9.69 -7.53 -3.46
C ASN A 421 -11.00 -7.72 -2.68
N GLY A 422 -12.04 -6.97 -3.04
CA GLY A 422 -13.35 -7.05 -2.43
C GLY A 422 -14.44 -6.89 -3.48
N PRO A 423 -15.21 -7.95 -3.79
CA PRO A 423 -16.40 -7.87 -4.65
C PRO A 423 -17.42 -6.81 -4.18
N PRO A 424 -18.44 -6.46 -5.00
CA PRO A 424 -19.56 -5.64 -4.56
C PRO A 424 -20.20 -6.21 -3.28
N GLY A 425 -20.58 -5.33 -2.34
CA GLY A 425 -21.18 -5.73 -1.06
C GLY A 425 -20.21 -6.18 0.05
N THR A 426 -18.95 -6.54 -0.22
CA THR A 426 -18.04 -7.14 0.78
C THR A 426 -17.39 -6.16 1.77
N GLY A 427 -18.11 -5.12 2.21
CA GLY A 427 -17.69 -4.25 3.32
C GLY A 427 -16.43 -3.39 3.09
N LYS A 428 -16.09 -3.04 1.84
CA LYS A 428 -14.90 -2.22 1.54
C LYS A 428 -14.84 -0.88 2.30
N SER A 429 -15.96 -0.16 2.41
CA SER A 429 -16.03 1.08 3.21
C SER A 429 -15.85 0.81 4.71
N THR A 430 -16.27 -0.35 5.22
CA THR A 430 -16.04 -0.78 6.61
C THR A 430 -14.56 -1.00 6.90
N LEU A 431 -13.85 -1.69 6.01
CA LEU A 431 -12.39 -1.87 6.12
C LEU A 431 -11.66 -0.51 6.10
N LEU A 432 -12.04 0.40 5.20
CA LEU A 432 -11.46 1.74 5.16
C LEU A 432 -11.70 2.51 6.46
N ARG A 433 -12.90 2.42 7.04
CA ARG A 433 -13.23 3.03 8.35
C ARG A 433 -12.34 2.52 9.48
N ASP A 434 -12.09 1.22 9.57
CA ASP A 434 -11.19 0.67 10.60
C ASP A 434 -9.72 1.09 10.38
N VAL A 435 -9.26 1.22 9.14
CA VAL A 435 -7.93 1.78 8.82
C VAL A 435 -7.83 3.26 9.22
N VAL A 436 -8.87 4.06 8.99
CA VAL A 436 -8.95 5.45 9.49
C VAL A 436 -8.88 5.46 11.02
N ALA A 437 -9.62 4.59 11.69
CA ALA A 437 -9.68 4.54 13.16
C ALA A 437 -8.34 4.15 13.79
N ASP A 438 -7.65 3.12 13.28
CA ASP A 438 -6.30 2.75 13.73
C ASP A 438 -5.33 3.92 13.59
N ASN A 439 -5.30 4.57 12.42
CA ASN A 439 -4.39 5.66 12.14
C ASN A 439 -4.66 6.91 13.00
N VAL A 440 -5.94 7.25 13.24
CA VAL A 440 -6.34 8.32 14.18
C VAL A 440 -5.94 7.98 15.61
N VAL A 441 -6.16 6.75 16.08
CA VAL A 441 -5.74 6.32 17.44
C VAL A 441 -4.22 6.35 17.60
N ARG A 442 -3.44 5.91 16.60
CA ARG A 442 -1.97 6.00 16.64
C ARG A 442 -1.48 7.45 16.71
N ARG A 443 -2.13 8.37 15.98
CA ARG A 443 -1.78 9.80 16.09
C ARG A 443 -2.17 10.40 17.43
N ALA A 444 -3.31 10.01 18.00
CA ALA A 444 -3.70 10.40 19.35
C ALA A 444 -2.66 9.94 20.40
N HIS A 445 -2.17 8.69 20.30
CA HIS A 445 -1.06 8.22 21.13
C HIS A 445 0.20 9.09 20.98
N ALA A 446 0.58 9.46 19.75
CA ALA A 446 1.70 10.35 19.51
C ALA A 446 1.49 11.77 20.07
N MET A 447 0.28 12.32 19.98
CA MET A 447 -0.12 13.60 20.61
C MET A 447 0.02 13.54 22.14
N CYS A 448 -0.40 12.45 22.77
CA CYS A 448 -0.34 12.25 24.22
C CYS A 448 1.09 12.26 24.80
N VAL A 449 2.14 12.10 23.97
CA VAL A 449 3.55 12.27 24.37
C VAL A 449 3.85 13.73 24.79
N PHE A 450 3.09 14.70 24.27
CA PHE A 450 3.28 16.12 24.58
C PHE A 450 2.49 16.52 25.82
N HIS A 451 3.18 17.01 26.85
CA HIS A 451 2.53 17.59 28.04
C HIS A 451 1.87 18.94 27.74
N GLU A 452 2.45 19.69 26.79
CA GLU A 452 1.94 20.96 26.27
C GLU A 452 1.89 20.87 24.73
N PRO A 453 0.71 20.74 24.11
CA PRO A 453 0.56 20.55 22.65
C PRO A 453 1.26 21.60 21.79
N ALA A 454 1.29 22.86 22.22
CA ALA A 454 2.03 23.93 21.53
C ALA A 454 3.53 23.62 21.33
N LYS A 455 4.17 22.83 22.21
CA LYS A 455 5.60 22.45 22.08
C LYS A 455 5.87 21.46 20.94
N ALA A 456 4.83 20.89 20.33
CA ALA A 456 4.96 20.12 19.09
C ALA A 456 5.19 21.00 17.85
N PHE A 457 4.99 22.33 17.96
CA PHE A 457 5.21 23.29 16.89
C PHE A 457 6.47 24.11 17.18
N LYS A 458 7.38 24.20 16.21
CA LYS A 458 8.64 24.96 16.33
C LYS A 458 8.72 25.98 15.21
N VAL A 459 9.02 27.24 15.53
CA VAL A 459 9.14 28.33 14.54
C VAL A 459 10.12 27.90 13.44
N GLY A 460 9.63 27.81 12.21
CA GLY A 460 10.40 27.44 11.03
C GLY A 460 10.65 28.60 10.07
N PHE A 461 9.82 29.64 10.14
CA PHE A 461 9.92 30.83 9.31
C PHE A 461 9.34 32.04 10.04
N THR A 462 9.99 33.20 9.89
CA THR A 462 9.55 34.48 10.48
C THR A 462 9.73 35.59 9.44
N GLU A 463 8.70 36.41 9.22
CA GLU A 463 8.74 37.56 8.30
C GLU A 463 7.93 38.72 8.88
N ARG A 464 8.45 39.95 8.78
CA ARG A 464 7.77 41.14 9.29
C ARG A 464 6.98 41.80 8.17
N VAL A 465 5.65 41.86 8.30
CA VAL A 465 4.73 42.36 7.27
C VAL A 465 3.85 43.43 7.89
N ARG A 466 3.89 44.65 7.34
CA ARG A 466 3.10 45.81 7.84
C ARG A 466 3.26 46.10 9.35
N GLY A 467 4.46 45.83 9.89
CA GLY A 467 4.79 46.03 11.31
C GLY A 467 4.63 44.76 12.17
N GLU A 468 3.72 43.86 11.79
CA GLU A 468 3.44 42.59 12.48
C GLU A 468 4.47 41.50 12.16
N THR A 469 4.76 40.63 13.12
CA THR A 469 5.61 39.45 12.93
C THR A 469 4.76 38.25 12.55
N GLN A 470 4.85 37.80 11.30
CA GLN A 470 4.26 36.55 10.84
C GLN A 470 5.24 35.39 11.08
N GLU A 471 4.85 34.44 11.92
CA GLU A 471 5.61 33.19 12.13
C GLU A 471 4.85 31.99 11.58
N LEU A 472 5.56 31.06 10.97
CA LEU A 472 5.06 29.74 10.57
C LEU A 472 5.88 28.64 11.26
N TYR A 473 5.25 27.50 11.50
CA TYR A 473 5.79 26.44 12.34
C TYR A 473 6.04 25.16 11.56
N THR A 474 7.21 24.57 11.81
CA THR A 474 7.43 23.13 11.57
C THR A 474 6.67 22.32 12.61
N LEU A 475 6.18 21.15 12.21
CA LEU A 475 5.53 20.19 13.10
C LEU A 475 6.56 19.14 13.56
N ASP A 476 6.50 18.71 14.82
CA ASP A 476 7.40 17.68 15.31
C ASP A 476 7.25 16.38 14.48
N PRO A 477 8.35 15.76 14.02
CA PRO A 477 8.29 14.58 13.16
C PRO A 477 7.54 13.38 13.74
N SER A 478 7.33 13.33 15.05
CA SER A 478 6.52 12.30 15.72
C SER A 478 5.02 12.41 15.45
N LEU A 479 4.52 13.54 14.93
CA LEU A 479 3.11 13.76 14.57
C LEU A 479 2.85 13.68 13.06
N ARG A 480 3.87 13.29 12.28
CA ARG A 480 3.81 13.14 10.81
C ARG A 480 3.91 11.67 10.41
N GLY A 481 3.44 11.32 9.22
CA GLY A 481 3.29 9.93 8.77
C GLY A 481 1.92 9.31 9.10
N PHE A 482 0.94 10.15 9.43
CA PHE A 482 -0.47 9.79 9.68
C PHE A 482 -1.42 10.46 8.69
N GLU A 483 -0.91 11.18 7.70
CA GLU A 483 -1.68 11.87 6.67
C GLU A 483 -2.31 10.84 5.72
N MET A 484 -3.64 10.81 5.62
CA MET A 484 -4.34 9.85 4.75
C MET A 484 -4.87 10.53 3.49
N VAL A 485 -4.39 10.09 2.33
CA VAL A 485 -4.92 10.50 1.03
C VAL A 485 -5.64 9.31 0.38
N VAL A 486 -6.96 9.42 0.20
CA VAL A 486 -7.76 8.43 -0.53
C VAL A 486 -7.88 8.85 -1.98
N VAL A 487 -7.42 7.98 -2.88
CA VAL A 487 -7.34 8.25 -4.32
C VAL A 487 -8.24 7.32 -5.12
N SER A 488 -8.85 7.85 -6.19
CA SER A 488 -9.60 7.04 -7.15
C SER A 488 -9.46 7.59 -8.58
N SER A 489 -9.72 6.76 -9.58
CA SER A 489 -9.89 7.16 -10.97
C SER A 489 -11.29 7.74 -11.25
N ASN A 490 -12.25 7.55 -10.33
CA ASN A 490 -13.62 7.99 -10.48
C ASN A 490 -13.96 9.12 -9.48
N ASN A 491 -14.25 10.33 -9.98
CA ASN A 491 -14.64 11.49 -9.17
C ASN A 491 -15.79 11.18 -8.20
N LYS A 492 -16.79 10.40 -8.62
CA LYS A 492 -17.93 10.05 -7.78
C LYS A 492 -17.54 9.12 -6.62
N ALA A 493 -16.52 8.27 -6.80
CA ALA A 493 -15.98 7.46 -5.70
C ALA A 493 -15.20 8.32 -4.69
N VAL A 494 -14.47 9.33 -5.16
CA VAL A 494 -13.80 10.33 -4.31
C VAL A 494 -14.82 11.08 -3.45
N GLU A 495 -15.88 11.60 -4.07
CA GLU A 495 -16.98 12.29 -3.40
C GLU A 495 -17.72 11.38 -2.41
N ASN A 496 -17.95 10.11 -2.77
CA ASN A 496 -18.58 9.13 -1.87
C ASN A 496 -17.73 8.82 -0.63
N VAL A 497 -16.41 8.72 -0.71
CA VAL A 497 -15.58 8.49 0.48
C VAL A 497 -15.66 9.69 1.45
N SER A 498 -15.55 10.91 0.94
CA SER A 498 -15.75 12.12 1.75
C SER A 498 -17.21 12.37 2.15
N ALA A 499 -18.16 11.61 1.60
CA ALA A 499 -19.55 11.57 2.06
C ALA A 499 -19.75 10.57 3.22
N GLU A 500 -19.25 9.36 3.05
CA GLU A 500 -19.53 8.20 3.90
C GLU A 500 -18.76 8.19 5.23
N LEU A 501 -17.66 8.93 5.34
CA LEU A 501 -16.91 9.05 6.60
C LEU A 501 -17.52 10.10 7.55
N PRO A 502 -17.90 11.33 7.12
CA PRO A 502 -18.49 12.34 8.00
C PRO A 502 -19.99 12.16 8.31
N ALA A 503 -20.74 11.41 7.51
CA ALA A 503 -22.20 11.33 7.63
C ALA A 503 -22.66 10.69 8.95
N LEU A 504 -23.75 11.19 9.57
CA LEU A 504 -24.25 10.70 10.86
C LEU A 504 -24.50 9.17 10.88
N ASN A 505 -24.96 8.59 9.77
CA ASN A 505 -25.19 7.14 9.63
C ASN A 505 -23.91 6.31 9.46
N ALA A 506 -22.72 6.93 9.47
CA ALA A 506 -21.45 6.23 9.58
C ALA A 506 -21.16 5.73 11.00
N LEU A 507 -21.92 6.20 11.99
CA LEU A 507 -21.83 5.83 13.39
C LEU A 507 -23.12 5.12 13.86
N PRO A 508 -23.08 4.40 15.00
CA PRO A 508 -24.29 3.94 15.69
C PRO A 508 -25.24 5.11 16.02
N SER A 509 -26.54 4.85 16.00
CA SER A 509 -27.57 5.88 16.25
C SER A 509 -27.49 6.49 17.66
N ASN A 510 -26.95 5.76 18.63
CA ASN A 510 -26.69 6.21 20.00
C ASN A 510 -25.31 6.88 20.18
N SER A 511 -24.58 7.20 19.11
CA SER A 511 -23.24 7.80 19.23
C SER A 511 -23.27 9.30 19.52
N GLU A 512 -22.59 9.70 20.59
CA GLU A 512 -22.43 11.10 21.04
C GLU A 512 -21.32 11.86 20.30
N LEU A 513 -20.56 11.22 19.40
CA LEU A 513 -19.44 11.85 18.69
C LEU A 513 -19.87 13.07 17.86
N ARG A 514 -19.40 14.26 18.22
CA ARG A 514 -19.65 15.52 17.47
C ARG A 514 -18.35 16.33 17.28
N TYR A 515 -17.49 15.88 16.36
CA TYR A 515 -16.17 16.48 16.12
C TYR A 515 -16.22 17.64 15.12
N PHE A 516 -16.40 18.87 15.60
CA PHE A 516 -16.67 20.04 14.73
C PHE A 516 -17.88 19.81 13.81
N ALA A 517 -18.91 19.11 14.31
CA ALA A 517 -20.09 18.69 13.54
C ALA A 517 -20.80 19.83 12.77
N PRO A 518 -20.96 21.06 13.33
CA PRO A 518 -21.56 22.17 12.57
C PRO A 518 -20.72 22.60 11.37
N LEU A 519 -19.39 22.67 11.53
CA LEU A 519 -18.47 23.01 10.45
C LEU A 519 -18.40 21.90 9.39
N ALA A 520 -18.38 20.64 9.81
CA ALA A 520 -18.47 19.49 8.91
C ALA A 520 -19.76 19.51 8.08
N THR A 521 -20.87 19.92 8.70
CA THR A 521 -22.16 20.08 8.02
C THR A 521 -22.14 21.23 7.01
N GLN A 522 -21.54 22.37 7.36
CA GLN A 522 -21.35 23.53 6.47
C GLN A 522 -20.47 23.20 5.26
N VAL A 523 -19.31 22.57 5.49
CA VAL A 523 -18.36 22.18 4.43
C VAL A 523 -18.92 21.09 3.52
N GLY A 524 -19.68 20.13 4.09
CA GLY A 524 -20.21 18.98 3.37
C GLY A 524 -21.61 19.17 2.74
N GLY A 525 -22.32 20.25 3.06
CA GLY A 525 -23.67 20.54 2.57
C GLY A 525 -24.76 19.59 3.09
N ARG A 526 -24.49 18.81 4.14
CA ARG A 526 -25.38 17.79 4.72
C ARG A 526 -25.01 17.52 6.18
N ALA A 527 -25.96 17.02 6.97
CA ALA A 527 -25.72 16.68 8.37
C ALA A 527 -24.57 15.66 8.55
N ALA A 528 -23.57 16.05 9.35
CA ALA A 528 -22.35 15.28 9.60
C ALA A 528 -22.05 15.18 11.10
N TRP A 529 -21.48 14.06 11.55
CA TRP A 529 -21.01 13.89 12.92
C TRP A 529 -19.67 14.59 13.16
N GLY A 530 -18.83 14.76 12.12
CA GLY A 530 -17.59 15.49 12.31
C GLY A 530 -16.68 15.65 11.09
N LEU A 531 -15.72 16.57 11.20
CA LEU A 531 -14.85 17.04 10.13
C LEU A 531 -13.68 16.07 9.88
N ILE A 532 -14.01 14.80 9.62
CA ILE A 532 -13.03 13.71 9.50
C ILE A 532 -12.44 13.58 8.08
N ALA A 533 -13.15 14.09 7.06
CA ALA A 533 -12.76 13.97 5.65
C ALA A 533 -13.11 15.22 4.81
N ALA A 534 -12.29 15.51 3.79
CA ALA A 534 -12.53 16.59 2.81
C ALA A 534 -12.12 16.20 1.38
N VAL A 535 -12.76 16.83 0.37
CA VAL A 535 -12.40 16.67 -1.06
C VAL A 535 -11.58 17.89 -1.52
N LEU A 536 -10.34 17.69 -1.97
CA LEU A 536 -9.43 18.81 -2.33
C LEU A 536 -8.79 18.72 -3.72
N GLY A 537 -9.18 17.74 -4.55
CA GLY A 537 -8.47 17.45 -5.80
C GLY A 537 -8.45 18.58 -6.84
N ASN A 538 -9.60 19.17 -7.17
CA ASN A 538 -9.69 20.24 -8.17
C ASN A 538 -9.70 21.65 -7.52
N ALA A 539 -9.37 22.68 -8.29
CA ALA A 539 -9.27 24.06 -7.79
C ALA A 539 -10.60 24.64 -7.29
N ALA A 540 -11.74 24.21 -7.83
CA ALA A 540 -13.06 24.63 -7.37
C ALA A 540 -13.36 24.06 -5.97
N ASN A 541 -13.11 22.77 -5.75
CA ASN A 541 -13.28 22.10 -4.46
C ASN A 541 -12.37 22.70 -3.38
N ARG A 542 -11.10 23.00 -3.71
CA ARG A 542 -10.18 23.72 -2.80
C ARG A 542 -10.69 25.11 -2.44
N SER A 543 -11.18 25.85 -3.43
CA SER A 543 -11.70 27.21 -3.23
C SER A 543 -13.00 27.21 -2.41
N HIS A 544 -13.87 26.23 -2.63
CA HIS A 544 -15.09 25.99 -1.84
C HIS A 544 -14.75 25.63 -0.40
N PHE A 545 -13.88 24.62 -0.20
CA PHE A 545 -13.43 24.22 1.13
C PHE A 545 -12.82 25.41 1.86
N ARG A 546 -11.87 26.14 1.27
CA ARG A 546 -11.25 27.32 1.88
C ARG A 546 -12.30 28.35 2.35
N LYS A 547 -13.27 28.68 1.49
CA LYS A 547 -14.36 29.63 1.82
C LYS A 547 -15.15 29.12 3.03
N THR A 548 -15.75 27.94 2.92
CA THR A 548 -16.62 27.33 3.94
C THR A 548 -15.91 26.90 5.23
N PHE A 549 -14.60 26.66 5.20
CA PHE A 549 -13.79 26.26 6.35
C PHE A 549 -13.21 27.47 7.10
N TRP A 550 -12.76 28.50 6.38
CA TRP A 550 -11.84 29.52 6.93
C TRP A 550 -12.35 30.96 6.91
N SER A 551 -13.22 31.38 5.96
CA SER A 551 -13.42 32.81 5.71
C SER A 551 -14.83 33.29 5.36
N GLU A 552 -15.71 32.42 4.86
CA GLU A 552 -17.05 32.78 4.38
C GLU A 552 -18.09 31.86 5.01
N GLY A 553 -18.68 32.31 6.12
CA GLY A 553 -19.75 31.62 6.85
C GLY A 553 -19.92 32.19 8.26
N THR A 554 -21.04 31.94 8.92
CA THR A 554 -21.24 32.27 10.35
C THR A 554 -20.43 31.36 11.28
N LYS A 555 -19.87 30.27 10.74
CA LYS A 555 -19.12 29.25 11.48
C LYS A 555 -17.74 29.10 10.86
N SER A 556 -16.80 29.97 11.22
CA SER A 556 -15.41 29.92 10.75
C SER A 556 -14.52 29.12 11.69
N PHE A 557 -13.62 28.29 11.14
CA PHE A 557 -12.57 27.65 11.94
C PHE A 557 -11.48 28.63 12.38
N GLN A 558 -11.31 29.76 11.68
CA GLN A 558 -10.39 30.81 12.14
C GLN A 558 -10.87 31.38 13.48
N ASP A 559 -12.16 31.72 13.58
CA ASP A 559 -12.75 32.33 14.77
C ASP A 559 -12.76 31.34 15.96
N TYR A 560 -12.98 30.05 15.69
CA TYR A 560 -12.81 28.99 16.70
C TYR A 560 -11.39 28.98 17.29
N LEU A 561 -10.35 29.03 16.43
CA LEU A 561 -8.97 29.05 16.89
C LEU A 561 -8.57 30.39 17.53
N ASP A 562 -9.16 31.51 17.10
CA ASP A 562 -8.97 32.82 17.72
C ASP A 562 -9.56 32.86 19.16
N ARG A 563 -10.73 32.26 19.39
CA ARG A 563 -11.29 32.05 20.75
C ARG A 563 -10.38 31.14 21.59
N ALA A 564 -10.03 29.95 21.08
CA ALA A 564 -9.21 29.00 21.83
C ALA A 564 -7.80 29.52 22.17
N ALA A 565 -7.21 30.35 21.28
CA ALA A 565 -5.94 31.03 21.52
C ALA A 565 -6.05 32.25 22.46
N GLY A 566 -7.25 32.68 22.85
CA GLY A 566 -7.48 33.88 23.67
C GLY A 566 -7.24 35.19 22.92
N LEU A 567 -7.34 35.20 21.59
CA LEU A 567 -7.15 36.39 20.74
C LEU A 567 -8.43 37.22 20.60
N THR A 568 -9.60 36.59 20.80
CA THR A 568 -10.92 37.24 20.79
C THR A 568 -11.68 36.90 22.09
N PRO A 569 -12.38 37.86 22.70
CA PRO A 569 -13.17 37.60 23.90
C PRO A 569 -14.34 36.63 23.62
N PRO A 570 -14.97 36.08 24.68
CA PRO A 570 -16.32 35.52 24.59
C PRO A 570 -17.29 36.60 24.06
N ASP A 571 -18.03 36.27 23.01
CA ASP A 571 -19.13 37.07 22.49
C ASP A 571 -20.42 36.24 22.59
N ASN A 572 -21.57 36.91 22.75
CA ASN A 572 -22.87 36.27 22.90
C ASN A 572 -23.51 35.86 21.55
N SER A 573 -22.87 36.20 20.42
CA SER A 573 -23.32 35.77 19.08
C SER A 573 -23.03 34.28 18.87
N PRO A 574 -24.03 33.43 18.54
CA PRO A 574 -23.82 31.99 18.41
C PRO A 574 -22.95 31.64 17.19
N GLY A 575 -21.66 31.39 17.43
CA GLY A 575 -20.67 31.01 16.43
C GLY A 575 -20.22 29.56 16.55
N LEU A 576 -19.24 29.17 15.72
CA LEU A 576 -18.65 27.82 15.78
C LEU A 576 -18.00 27.53 17.13
N ALA A 577 -17.41 28.55 17.76
CA ALA A 577 -16.76 28.44 19.06
C ALA A 577 -17.74 27.97 20.14
N ASP A 578 -18.95 28.52 20.13
CA ASP A 578 -19.95 28.29 21.17
C ASP A 578 -20.71 26.97 20.92
N GLU A 579 -21.02 26.65 19.64
CA GLU A 579 -21.62 25.36 19.27
C GLU A 579 -20.68 24.16 19.43
N CYS A 580 -19.36 24.37 19.47
CA CYS A 580 -18.36 23.30 19.63
C CYS A 580 -17.65 23.30 20.98
N ASP A 581 -18.13 24.09 21.96
CA ASP A 581 -17.48 24.26 23.27
C ASP A 581 -15.96 24.48 23.15
N ALA A 582 -15.61 25.60 22.52
CA ALA A 582 -14.23 26.09 22.49
C ALA A 582 -13.80 26.51 23.91
N PRO A 583 -12.54 26.26 24.31
CA PRO A 583 -12.05 26.73 25.60
C PRO A 583 -12.00 28.25 25.65
N LEU A 584 -12.12 28.80 26.87
CA LEU A 584 -12.08 30.25 27.12
C LEU A 584 -10.69 30.88 26.90
N GLY A 585 -9.67 30.06 26.64
CA GLY A 585 -8.31 30.48 26.32
C GLY A 585 -7.28 29.39 26.63
N PRO A 586 -5.97 29.72 26.53
CA PRO A 586 -4.89 28.73 26.61
C PRO A 586 -4.81 27.92 27.91
N HIS A 587 -5.20 28.49 29.05
CA HIS A 587 -5.20 27.78 30.34
C HIS A 587 -6.29 26.70 30.41
N ASP A 588 -7.53 27.05 30.09
CA ASP A 588 -8.66 26.11 30.00
C ASP A 588 -8.37 25.00 28.97
N ALA A 589 -7.85 25.37 27.80
CA ALA A 589 -7.42 24.42 26.78
C ALA A 589 -6.38 23.40 27.31
N LEU A 590 -5.40 23.86 28.08
CA LEU A 590 -4.37 23.00 28.66
C LEU A 590 -4.90 22.10 29.79
N ASP A 591 -5.88 22.55 30.56
CA ASP A 591 -6.51 21.73 31.61
C ASP A 591 -7.46 20.67 31.03
N ARG A 592 -8.25 21.02 30.00
CA ARG A 592 -9.01 20.05 29.19
C ARG A 592 -8.07 19.01 28.56
N TRP A 593 -6.93 19.44 28.01
CA TRP A 593 -5.90 18.54 27.48
C TRP A 593 -5.39 17.53 28.53
N LYS A 594 -5.05 17.97 29.74
CA LYS A 594 -4.59 17.08 30.82
C LYS A 594 -5.62 15.97 31.12
N GLN A 595 -6.90 16.33 31.21
CA GLN A 595 -7.98 15.39 31.52
C GLN A 595 -8.19 14.36 30.40
N VAL A 596 -8.32 14.84 29.15
CA VAL A 596 -8.55 14.00 27.97
C VAL A 596 -7.38 13.03 27.74
N ARG A 597 -6.14 13.53 27.85
CA ARG A 597 -4.91 12.72 27.75
C ARG A 597 -4.87 11.61 28.80
N SER A 598 -5.30 11.89 30.03
CA SER A 598 -5.36 10.89 31.11
C SER A 598 -6.35 9.77 30.77
N ARG A 599 -7.59 10.14 30.42
CA ARG A 599 -8.67 9.18 30.05
C ARG A 599 -8.28 8.31 28.84
N PHE A 600 -7.68 8.91 27.81
CA PHE A 600 -7.16 8.16 26.66
C PHE A 600 -6.08 7.16 27.07
N SER A 601 -5.08 7.59 27.85
CA SER A 601 -3.95 6.75 28.25
C SER A 601 -4.38 5.58 29.15
N GLN A 602 -5.39 5.79 30.00
CA GLN A 602 -5.97 4.73 30.85
C GLN A 602 -6.66 3.66 29.99
N LEU A 603 -7.55 4.06 29.09
CA LEU A 603 -8.26 3.13 28.21
C LEU A 603 -7.31 2.42 27.22
N GLU A 604 -6.31 3.14 26.69
CA GLU A 604 -5.27 2.54 25.86
C GLU A 604 -4.51 1.45 26.61
N SER A 605 -4.13 1.70 27.87
CA SER A 605 -3.43 0.72 28.71
C SER A 605 -4.30 -0.51 29.00
N GLN A 606 -5.61 -0.36 29.24
CA GLN A 606 -6.52 -1.49 29.45
C GLN A 606 -6.58 -2.40 28.21
N ILE A 607 -6.72 -1.81 27.02
CA ILE A 607 -6.76 -2.56 25.75
C ILE A 607 -5.41 -3.24 25.47
N GLN A 608 -4.29 -2.57 25.76
CA GLN A 608 -2.95 -3.16 25.60
C GLN A 608 -2.72 -4.36 26.54
N VAL A 609 -3.18 -4.30 27.79
CA VAL A 609 -3.12 -5.43 28.74
C VAL A 609 -3.96 -6.59 28.21
N ARG A 610 -5.23 -6.36 27.85
CA ARG A 610 -6.13 -7.40 27.33
C ARG A 610 -5.59 -8.08 26.05
N LEU A 611 -5.01 -7.31 25.13
CA LEU A 611 -4.36 -7.88 23.93
C LEU A 611 -3.09 -8.66 24.26
N ALA A 612 -2.34 -8.28 25.30
CA ALA A 612 -1.16 -9.02 25.76
C ALA A 612 -1.52 -10.34 26.47
N GLU A 613 -2.61 -10.38 27.23
CA GLU A 613 -3.18 -11.62 27.79
C GLU A 613 -3.57 -12.59 26.69
N LEU A 614 -4.34 -12.13 25.69
CA LEU A 614 -4.77 -12.92 24.54
C LEU A 614 -3.59 -13.40 23.68
N GLU A 615 -2.55 -12.58 23.51
CA GLU A 615 -1.30 -13.00 22.86
C GLU A 615 -0.57 -14.07 23.70
N GLY A 616 -0.58 -13.95 25.03
CA GLY A 616 -0.03 -14.95 25.94
C GLY A 616 -0.78 -16.28 25.86
N LEU A 617 -2.11 -16.26 25.75
CA LEU A 617 -2.95 -17.43 25.50
C LEU A 617 -2.62 -18.07 24.14
N ARG A 618 -2.53 -17.26 23.08
CA ARG A 618 -2.19 -17.71 21.73
C ARG A 618 -0.84 -18.44 21.69
N LEU A 619 0.19 -17.86 22.30
CA LEU A 619 1.52 -18.48 22.37
C LEU A 619 1.51 -19.78 23.17
N ALA A 620 0.78 -19.84 24.29
CA ALA A 620 0.61 -21.07 25.06
C ALA A 620 -0.08 -22.17 24.23
N LEU A 621 -1.17 -21.85 23.52
CA LEU A 621 -1.88 -22.78 22.63
C LEU A 621 -1.00 -23.32 21.49
N LEU A 622 -0.11 -22.50 20.93
CA LEU A 622 0.83 -22.93 19.90
C LEU A 622 1.95 -23.84 20.43
N GLN A 623 2.43 -23.59 21.66
CA GLN A 623 3.52 -24.33 22.28
C GLN A 623 3.06 -25.64 22.94
N LEU A 624 1.79 -25.74 23.34
CA LEU A 624 1.27 -26.86 24.13
C LEU A 624 1.48 -28.25 23.49
N PRO A 625 1.35 -28.46 22.16
CA PRO A 625 1.67 -29.75 21.54
C PRO A 625 3.16 -30.13 21.69
N GLU A 626 4.07 -29.21 21.40
CA GLU A 626 5.53 -29.42 21.51
C GLU A 626 5.95 -29.68 22.97
N LEU A 627 5.34 -28.96 23.93
CA LEU A 627 5.59 -29.18 25.37
C LEU A 627 5.13 -30.56 25.85
N ARG A 628 4.01 -31.07 25.33
CA ARG A 628 3.51 -32.43 25.63
C ARG A 628 4.40 -33.52 25.01
N GLU A 629 4.85 -33.31 23.78
CA GLU A 629 5.79 -34.21 23.11
C GLU A 629 7.13 -34.26 23.86
N ARG A 630 7.70 -33.10 24.21
CA ARG A 630 8.95 -32.99 24.98
C ARG A 630 8.87 -33.64 26.37
N GLU A 631 7.75 -33.50 27.09
CA GLU A 631 7.59 -34.22 28.37
C GLU A 631 7.55 -35.73 28.14
N THR A 632 6.84 -36.20 27.12
CA THR A 632 6.75 -37.63 26.76
C THR A 632 8.12 -38.20 26.36
N GLU A 633 8.91 -37.45 25.58
CA GLU A 633 10.27 -37.81 25.19
C GLU A 633 11.21 -37.84 26.41
N ALA A 634 11.15 -36.82 27.28
CA ALA A 634 11.94 -36.79 28.51
C ALA A 634 11.59 -37.96 29.45
N GLN A 635 10.30 -38.31 29.58
CA GLN A 635 9.84 -39.46 30.36
C GLN A 635 10.35 -40.78 29.76
N HIS A 636 10.35 -40.92 28.43
CA HIS A 636 10.92 -42.08 27.75
C HIS A 636 12.43 -42.20 28.00
N ASN A 637 13.19 -41.12 27.80
CA ASN A 637 14.64 -41.10 27.99
C ASN A 637 15.03 -41.35 29.47
N HIS A 638 14.25 -40.83 30.42
CA HIS A 638 14.41 -41.14 31.83
C HIS A 638 14.19 -42.63 32.14
N ALA A 639 13.16 -43.26 31.55
CA ALA A 639 12.91 -44.69 31.70
C ALA A 639 14.05 -45.54 31.09
N GLN A 640 14.58 -45.16 29.92
CA GLN A 640 15.75 -45.83 29.32
C GLN A 640 17.00 -45.69 30.21
N ALA A 641 17.26 -44.49 30.75
CA ALA A 641 18.39 -44.27 31.65
C ALA A 641 18.29 -45.10 32.94
N ILE A 642 17.08 -45.34 33.46
CA ILE A 642 16.84 -46.25 34.60
C ILE A 642 17.22 -47.69 34.24
N ILE A 643 16.79 -48.18 33.08
CA ILE A 643 17.12 -49.52 32.58
C ILE A 643 18.64 -49.67 32.39
N GLU A 644 19.29 -48.67 31.81
CA GLU A 644 20.75 -48.65 31.62
C GLU A 644 21.50 -48.66 32.95
N ARG A 645 21.10 -47.78 33.90
CA ARG A 645 21.64 -47.76 35.27
C ARG A 645 21.53 -49.12 35.94
N ASP A 646 20.39 -49.78 35.85
CA ASP A 646 20.18 -51.09 36.50
C ASP A 646 21.01 -52.20 35.83
N SER A 647 21.25 -52.09 34.52
CA SER A 647 22.17 -52.97 33.81
C SER A 647 23.64 -52.76 34.21
N GLU A 648 24.10 -51.51 34.34
CA GLU A 648 25.47 -51.18 34.76
C GLU A 648 25.70 -51.47 36.26
N GLN A 649 24.70 -51.24 37.11
CA GLN A 649 24.75 -51.64 38.52
C GLN A 649 24.83 -53.17 38.65
N SER A 650 24.13 -53.92 37.80
CA SER A 650 24.24 -55.39 37.76
C SER A 650 25.63 -55.85 37.31
N ARG A 651 26.23 -55.19 36.30
CA ARG A 651 27.62 -55.41 35.86
C ARG A 651 28.64 -55.11 36.96
N LEU A 652 28.47 -53.98 37.68
CA LEU A 652 29.28 -53.63 38.84
C LEU A 652 29.17 -54.66 39.95
N ASN A 653 27.96 -55.11 40.30
CA ASN A 653 27.73 -56.12 41.33
C ASN A 653 28.40 -57.46 40.96
N PHE A 654 28.41 -57.84 39.68
CA PHE A 654 29.11 -59.02 39.18
C PHE A 654 30.64 -58.86 39.29
N ALA A 655 31.21 -57.80 38.71
CA ALA A 655 32.65 -57.54 38.77
C ALA A 655 33.19 -57.36 40.19
N ALA A 656 32.36 -56.83 41.11
CA ALA A 656 32.71 -56.73 42.52
C ALA A 656 32.86 -58.10 43.19
N ARG A 657 31.96 -59.06 42.90
CA ARG A 657 32.02 -60.44 43.40
C ARG A 657 33.22 -61.20 42.82
N GLU A 658 33.51 -61.05 41.53
CA GLU A 658 34.70 -61.68 40.92
C GLU A 658 36.01 -61.16 41.54
N ALA A 659 36.14 -59.84 41.70
CA ALA A 659 37.31 -59.24 42.35
C ALA A 659 37.46 -59.66 43.83
N GLU A 660 36.35 -59.86 44.55
CA GLU A 660 36.36 -60.37 45.93
C GLU A 660 36.77 -61.84 46.01
N ASN A 661 36.21 -62.69 45.13
CA ASN A 661 36.61 -64.10 45.00
C ASN A 661 38.10 -64.24 44.66
N SER A 662 38.61 -63.43 43.72
CA SER A 662 40.03 -63.44 43.34
C SER A 662 40.95 -63.01 44.49
N ARG A 663 40.55 -61.99 45.27
CA ARG A 663 41.27 -61.61 46.51
C ARG A 663 41.28 -62.72 47.56
N ALA A 664 40.18 -63.47 47.70
CA ALA A 664 40.13 -64.61 48.61
C ALA A 664 41.10 -65.73 48.18
N LEU A 665 41.20 -66.01 46.86
CA LEU A 665 42.19 -66.96 46.31
C LEU A 665 43.64 -66.50 46.56
N VAL A 666 43.94 -65.21 46.36
CA VAL A 666 45.26 -64.63 46.67
C VAL A 666 45.58 -64.79 48.16
N ALA A 667 44.66 -64.46 49.05
CA ALA A 667 44.85 -64.60 50.51
C ALA A 667 45.03 -66.07 50.94
N GLN A 668 44.27 -67.00 50.34
CA GLN A 668 44.44 -68.44 50.57
C GLN A 668 45.83 -68.92 50.13
N GLN A 669 46.30 -68.49 48.95
CA GLN A 669 47.61 -68.86 48.42
C GLN A 669 48.76 -68.25 49.26
N GLN A 670 48.62 -67.03 49.75
CA GLN A 670 49.55 -66.44 50.72
C GLN A 670 49.60 -67.26 52.02
N GLY A 671 48.46 -67.73 52.53
CA GLY A 671 48.40 -68.65 53.66
C GLY A 671 49.14 -69.97 53.41
N ARG A 672 49.01 -70.56 52.21
CA ARG A 672 49.75 -71.77 51.82
C ARG A 672 51.26 -71.52 51.75
N ILE A 673 51.70 -70.38 51.22
CA ILE A 673 53.12 -69.99 51.21
C ILE A 673 53.64 -69.80 52.64
N ALA A 674 52.89 -69.17 53.54
CA ALA A 674 53.28 -69.03 54.94
C ALA A 674 53.43 -70.40 55.64
N SER A 675 52.49 -71.32 55.41
CA SER A 675 52.57 -72.70 55.91
C SER A 675 53.70 -73.54 55.28
N HIS A 676 54.06 -73.30 54.02
CA HIS A 676 55.21 -73.94 53.37
C HIS A 676 56.55 -73.33 53.84
N THR A 677 56.54 -72.05 54.23
CA THR A 677 57.71 -71.35 54.75
C THR A 677 58.06 -71.83 56.17
N SER A 678 57.08 -72.18 57.00
CA SER A 678 57.33 -72.72 58.35
C SER A 678 57.93 -74.14 58.34
N SER A 679 57.76 -74.92 57.25
CA SER A 679 58.41 -76.23 57.06
C SER A 679 59.84 -76.14 56.48
N SER A 680 60.48 -74.97 56.57
CA SER A 680 61.78 -74.71 55.95
C SER A 680 62.93 -75.66 56.38
N PRO A 681 63.75 -76.17 55.44
CA PRO A 681 65.00 -76.85 55.75
C PRO A 681 66.00 -75.92 56.46
N GLY A 682 66.76 -76.49 57.41
CA GLY A 682 67.74 -75.76 58.20
C GLY A 682 68.86 -75.13 57.36
N TRP A 683 69.51 -74.08 57.89
CA TRP A 683 70.44 -73.24 57.12
C TRP A 683 71.58 -74.03 56.44
N LEU A 684 72.14 -75.04 57.12
CA LEU A 684 73.16 -75.93 56.55
C LEU A 684 72.65 -76.75 55.35
N GLN A 685 71.42 -77.26 55.41
CA GLN A 685 70.83 -78.06 54.31
C GLN A 685 70.61 -77.20 53.05
N ARG A 686 70.24 -75.93 53.24
CA ARG A 686 70.14 -74.93 52.17
C ARG A 686 71.51 -74.59 51.58
N LEU A 687 72.54 -74.40 52.41
CA LEU A 687 73.89 -74.07 51.97
C LEU A 687 74.53 -75.20 51.12
N PHE A 688 74.32 -76.47 51.51
CA PHE A 688 74.86 -77.64 50.81
C PHE A 688 73.98 -78.19 49.66
N ARG A 689 72.87 -77.51 49.29
CA ARG A 689 71.99 -77.89 48.17
C ARG A 689 71.59 -79.38 48.16
N THR A 690 71.16 -79.92 49.31
CA THR A 690 70.66 -81.29 49.43
C THR A 690 69.42 -81.54 48.55
N ALA A 691 69.09 -82.80 48.26
CA ALA A 691 67.90 -83.14 47.47
C ALA A 691 66.60 -82.55 48.08
N THR A 692 66.46 -82.63 49.40
CA THR A 692 65.37 -82.02 50.19
C THR A 692 65.34 -80.50 50.12
N ALA A 693 66.49 -79.83 50.08
CA ALA A 693 66.54 -78.39 49.89
C ALA A 693 66.07 -77.99 48.48
N ARG A 694 66.49 -78.73 47.44
CA ARG A 694 66.06 -78.47 46.05
C ARG A 694 64.56 -78.66 45.86
N SER A 695 64.00 -79.78 46.34
CA SER A 695 62.55 -80.02 46.23
C SER A 695 61.72 -78.97 46.96
N TRP A 696 62.19 -78.51 48.14
CA TRP A 696 61.56 -77.41 48.86
C TRP A 696 61.66 -76.09 48.08
N THR A 697 62.81 -75.76 47.49
CA THR A 697 62.96 -74.54 46.69
C THR A 697 62.08 -74.57 45.44
N THR A 698 62.04 -75.68 44.70
CA THR A 698 61.17 -75.81 43.52
C THR A 698 59.69 -75.65 43.87
N ALA A 699 59.21 -76.28 44.95
CA ALA A 699 57.84 -76.10 45.42
C ALA A 699 57.56 -74.66 45.90
N GLN A 700 58.54 -73.97 46.49
CA GLN A 700 58.42 -72.57 46.87
C GLN A 700 58.31 -71.65 45.64
N ASP A 701 59.09 -71.91 44.59
CA ASP A 701 59.07 -71.16 43.33
C ASP A 701 57.74 -71.37 42.59
N GLU A 702 57.25 -72.62 42.49
CA GLU A 702 55.92 -72.94 41.93
C GLU A 702 54.77 -72.24 42.67
N LEU A 703 54.79 -72.23 44.01
CA LEU A 703 53.79 -71.53 44.82
C LEU A 703 53.85 -70.00 44.61
N ALA A 704 55.05 -69.44 44.41
CA ALA A 704 55.27 -68.02 44.17
C ALA A 704 54.91 -67.58 42.74
N ASP A 705 55.12 -68.43 41.73
CA ASP A 705 54.64 -68.22 40.36
C ASP A 705 53.12 -68.23 40.31
N HIS A 706 52.48 -69.19 40.98
CA HIS A 706 51.03 -69.25 41.09
C HIS A 706 50.47 -68.03 41.84
N LEU A 707 51.14 -67.56 42.91
CA LEU A 707 50.77 -66.31 43.57
C LEU A 707 50.87 -65.10 42.62
N ARG A 708 51.94 -64.99 41.83
CA ARG A 708 52.10 -63.89 40.85
C ARG A 708 51.00 -63.90 39.80
N ALA A 709 50.63 -65.07 39.27
CA ALA A 709 49.52 -65.20 38.32
C ALA A 709 48.16 -64.80 38.94
N LEU A 710 47.88 -65.24 40.17
CA LEU A 710 46.66 -64.85 40.89
C LEU A 710 46.64 -63.34 41.22
N GLN A 711 47.79 -62.74 41.52
CA GLN A 711 47.90 -61.30 41.75
C GLN A 711 47.63 -60.49 40.48
N GLN A 712 48.24 -60.87 39.35
CA GLN A 712 47.97 -60.24 38.05
C GLN A 712 46.48 -60.31 37.69
N HIS A 713 45.85 -61.47 37.86
CA HIS A 713 44.43 -61.64 37.60
C HIS A 713 43.53 -60.85 38.58
N ALA A 714 43.94 -60.72 39.85
CA ALA A 714 43.23 -59.89 40.83
C ALA A 714 43.31 -58.39 40.49
N ASP A 715 44.45 -57.92 39.95
CA ASP A 715 44.64 -56.53 39.52
C ASP A 715 43.85 -56.21 38.23
N GLU A 716 43.77 -57.15 37.29
CA GLU A 716 42.88 -57.09 36.12
C GLU A 716 41.42 -56.95 36.53
N LEU A 717 40.95 -57.83 37.43
CA LEU A 717 39.57 -57.79 37.94
C LEU A 717 39.29 -56.53 38.78
N ALA A 718 40.26 -56.04 39.54
CA ALA A 718 40.14 -54.75 40.25
C ALA A 718 39.99 -53.57 39.28
N THR A 719 40.73 -53.59 38.17
CA THR A 719 40.63 -52.57 37.09
C THR A 719 39.28 -52.66 36.38
N SER A 720 38.81 -53.88 36.07
CA SER A 720 37.48 -54.14 35.49
C SER A 720 36.35 -53.62 36.41
N ARG A 721 36.44 -53.90 37.72
CA ARG A 721 35.52 -53.38 38.73
C ARG A 721 35.53 -51.85 38.78
N MET A 722 36.69 -51.19 38.72
CA MET A 722 36.76 -49.73 38.67
C MET A 722 36.09 -49.15 37.43
N ALA A 723 36.29 -49.76 36.25
CA ALA A 723 35.63 -49.34 35.02
C ALA A 723 34.11 -49.52 35.08
N ALA A 724 33.62 -50.65 35.62
CA ALA A 724 32.19 -50.87 35.85
C ALA A 724 31.61 -49.89 36.88
N GLN A 725 32.38 -49.52 37.91
CA GLN A 725 31.97 -48.53 38.90
C GLN A 725 31.80 -47.15 38.28
N GLN A 726 32.71 -46.74 37.40
CA GLN A 726 32.61 -45.47 36.67
C GLN A 726 31.37 -45.44 35.78
N ARG A 727 31.11 -46.50 34.99
CA ARG A 727 29.90 -46.59 34.15
C ARG A 727 28.61 -46.53 34.95
N ALA A 728 28.53 -47.27 36.07
CA ALA A 728 27.36 -47.23 36.95
C ALA A 728 27.14 -45.82 37.56
N GLN A 729 28.21 -45.10 37.91
CA GLN A 729 28.11 -43.71 38.37
C GLN A 729 27.65 -42.76 37.26
N ASP A 730 28.15 -42.91 36.03
CA ASP A 730 27.76 -42.06 34.90
C ASP A 730 26.31 -42.33 34.46
N ALA A 731 25.86 -43.59 34.46
CA ALA A 731 24.46 -43.95 34.24
C ALA A 731 23.54 -43.40 35.36
N ALA A 732 23.97 -43.43 36.63
CA ALA A 732 23.23 -42.82 37.72
C ALA A 732 23.13 -41.28 37.60
N ARG A 733 24.18 -40.60 37.10
CA ARG A 733 24.14 -39.18 36.76
C ARG A 733 23.18 -38.90 35.60
N ALA A 734 23.15 -39.76 34.58
CA ALA A 734 22.23 -39.64 33.45
C ALA A 734 20.76 -39.73 33.89
N VAL A 735 20.42 -40.66 34.81
CA VAL A 735 19.08 -40.74 35.42
C VAL A 735 18.70 -39.41 36.08
N SER A 736 19.56 -38.88 36.96
CA SER A 736 19.28 -37.60 37.65
C SER A 736 19.17 -36.40 36.70
N ALA A 737 19.96 -36.39 35.62
CA ALA A 737 19.87 -35.35 34.58
C ALA A 737 18.53 -35.40 33.82
N TRP A 738 18.07 -36.61 33.45
CA TRP A 738 16.78 -36.81 32.77
C TRP A 738 15.59 -36.55 33.70
N GLU A 739 15.66 -36.94 34.97
CA GLU A 739 14.67 -36.55 35.99
C GLU A 739 14.51 -35.02 36.05
N GLY A 740 15.65 -34.29 36.06
CA GLY A 740 15.66 -32.84 35.99
C GLY A 740 15.15 -32.24 34.66
N GLU A 741 15.18 -32.96 33.55
CA GLU A 741 14.54 -32.55 32.28
C GLU A 741 13.02 -32.81 32.30
N VAL A 742 12.58 -33.97 32.81
CA VAL A 742 11.16 -34.31 32.99
C VAL A 742 10.47 -33.24 33.85
N GLN A 743 11.05 -32.88 35.00
CA GLN A 743 10.48 -31.83 35.87
C GLN A 743 10.40 -30.47 35.18
N ARG A 744 11.42 -30.09 34.38
CA ARG A 744 11.40 -28.84 33.61
C ARG A 744 10.38 -28.85 32.48
N ALA A 745 10.21 -29.96 31.79
CA ALA A 745 9.20 -30.12 30.74
C ALA A 745 7.77 -30.10 31.31
N ALA A 746 7.53 -30.82 32.41
CA ALA A 746 6.25 -30.87 33.10
C ALA A 746 5.82 -29.48 33.64
N GLU A 747 6.73 -28.75 34.30
CA GLU A 747 6.44 -27.39 34.80
C GLU A 747 6.19 -26.41 33.63
N ALA A 748 6.95 -26.50 32.54
CA ALA A 748 6.73 -25.68 31.36
C ALA A 748 5.36 -25.94 30.70
N ARG A 749 4.94 -27.21 30.58
CA ARG A 749 3.58 -27.56 30.15
C ARG A 749 2.53 -27.03 31.13
N LYS A 750 2.71 -27.23 32.43
CA LYS A 750 1.77 -26.82 33.47
C LYS A 750 1.51 -25.32 33.43
N ILE A 751 2.55 -24.49 33.29
CA ILE A 751 2.42 -23.03 33.13
C ILE A 751 1.62 -22.66 31.87
N ALA A 752 1.82 -23.39 30.76
CA ALA A 752 1.05 -23.18 29.53
C ALA A 752 -0.42 -23.59 29.68
N GLU A 753 -0.70 -24.71 30.35
CA GLU A 753 -2.07 -25.19 30.62
C GLU A 753 -2.81 -24.29 31.61
N GLU A 754 -2.15 -23.83 32.68
CA GLU A 754 -2.68 -22.83 33.61
C GLU A 754 -3.06 -21.53 32.88
N ARG A 755 -2.24 -21.09 31.92
CA ARG A 755 -2.56 -19.91 31.08
C ARG A 755 -3.77 -20.15 30.17
N CYS A 756 -3.88 -21.35 29.57
CA CYS A 756 -5.05 -21.73 28.78
C CYS A 756 -6.33 -21.86 29.63
N ALA A 757 -6.20 -22.25 30.90
CA ALA A 757 -7.31 -22.39 31.84
C ALA A 757 -7.74 -21.06 32.51
N THR A 758 -6.87 -20.04 32.54
CA THR A 758 -7.16 -18.75 33.21
C THR A 758 -7.52 -17.61 32.25
N VAL A 759 -6.94 -17.60 31.04
CA VAL A 759 -7.26 -16.58 30.04
C VAL A 759 -8.31 -17.12 29.08
N HIS A 760 -9.45 -16.45 29.00
CA HIS A 760 -10.55 -16.83 28.10
C HIS A 760 -10.78 -15.77 27.03
N VAL A 761 -11.18 -16.21 25.83
CA VAL A 761 -11.75 -15.35 24.79
C VAL A 761 -13.22 -15.11 25.14
N GLY A 762 -13.65 -13.84 25.19
CA GLY A 762 -15.02 -13.49 25.56
C GLY A 762 -16.05 -13.77 24.46
N GLU A 763 -17.30 -13.39 24.74
CA GLU A 763 -18.44 -13.59 23.84
C GLU A 763 -18.23 -12.96 22.44
N GLY A 764 -18.68 -13.65 21.39
CA GLY A 764 -18.61 -13.17 20.01
C GLY A 764 -17.26 -13.36 19.31
N ALA A 765 -16.28 -13.99 19.97
CA ALA A 765 -15.00 -14.36 19.38
C ALA A 765 -14.59 -15.81 19.72
N MET A 766 -13.52 -16.30 19.09
CA MET A 766 -12.99 -17.66 19.29
C MET A 766 -11.46 -17.65 19.25
N ALA A 767 -10.80 -18.58 19.95
CA ALA A 767 -9.36 -18.83 19.77
C ALA A 767 -9.11 -19.62 18.46
N ILE A 768 -7.90 -19.53 17.88
CA ILE A 768 -7.52 -20.43 16.76
C ILE A 768 -7.03 -21.76 17.34
N ASN A 769 -7.99 -22.55 17.83
CA ASN A 769 -7.81 -23.91 18.32
C ASN A 769 -8.35 -24.93 17.30
N ASP A 770 -8.45 -26.20 17.70
CA ASP A 770 -8.94 -27.26 16.81
C ASP A 770 -10.44 -27.15 16.49
N ASP A 771 -11.26 -26.57 17.39
CA ASP A 771 -12.67 -26.27 17.09
C ASP A 771 -12.78 -25.26 15.94
N PHE A 772 -12.03 -24.15 16.02
CA PHE A 772 -11.96 -23.17 14.93
C PHE A 772 -11.45 -23.80 13.62
N ARG A 773 -10.48 -24.72 13.71
CA ARG A 773 -9.96 -25.45 12.54
C ARG A 773 -10.99 -26.43 11.95
N ALA A 774 -11.87 -27.01 12.77
CA ALA A 774 -12.94 -27.90 12.32
C ALA A 774 -14.11 -27.16 11.63
N LEU A 775 -14.30 -25.86 11.88
CA LEU A 775 -15.39 -25.08 11.26
C LEU A 775 -15.37 -25.12 9.71
N PRO A 776 -16.54 -25.23 9.05
CA PRO A 776 -16.65 -25.05 7.60
C PRO A 776 -16.18 -23.66 7.15
N HIS A 777 -15.66 -23.54 5.92
CA HIS A 777 -15.05 -22.30 5.42
C HIS A 777 -15.94 -21.05 5.59
N GLY A 778 -17.24 -21.14 5.27
CA GLY A 778 -18.17 -20.02 5.43
C GLY A 778 -18.34 -19.58 6.89
N HIS A 779 -18.37 -20.52 7.82
CA HIS A 779 -18.47 -20.23 9.26
C HIS A 779 -17.19 -19.57 9.79
N LYS A 780 -16.01 -20.07 9.37
CA LYS A 780 -14.71 -19.43 9.68
C LYS A 780 -14.66 -17.96 9.30
N GLN A 781 -15.32 -17.55 8.20
CA GLN A 781 -15.35 -16.15 7.78
C GLN A 781 -16.23 -15.26 8.67
N LEU A 782 -17.24 -15.83 9.34
CA LEU A 782 -18.13 -15.12 10.26
C LEU A 782 -17.61 -15.12 11.70
N THR A 783 -16.78 -16.10 12.07
CA THR A 783 -16.07 -16.14 13.36
C THR A 783 -14.93 -15.12 13.39
N LEU A 784 -14.84 -14.35 14.47
CA LEU A 784 -13.79 -13.37 14.70
C LEU A 784 -12.74 -13.92 15.68
N PRO A 785 -11.48 -14.14 15.26
CA PRO A 785 -10.46 -14.65 16.18
C PRO A 785 -10.09 -13.62 17.25
N TRP A 786 -9.99 -14.08 18.49
CA TRP A 786 -9.49 -13.39 19.70
C TRP A 786 -10.24 -12.14 20.17
N LEU A 787 -10.83 -11.36 19.27
CA LEU A 787 -11.29 -10.00 19.53
C LEU A 787 -12.77 -9.97 19.91
N ASP A 788 -13.04 -10.36 21.16
CA ASP A 788 -14.37 -10.47 21.78
C ASP A 788 -15.17 -9.16 21.85
N GLY A 789 -16.49 -9.26 22.04
CA GLY A 789 -17.41 -8.12 21.99
C GLY A 789 -17.09 -6.97 22.96
N GLU A 790 -16.57 -7.29 24.14
CA GLU A 790 -16.11 -6.28 25.11
C GLU A 790 -14.88 -5.55 24.58
N LEU A 791 -13.85 -6.29 24.14
CA LEU A 791 -12.64 -5.71 23.55
C LEU A 791 -12.97 -4.89 22.29
N GLN A 792 -13.92 -5.32 21.47
CA GLN A 792 -14.41 -4.54 20.33
C GLN A 792 -15.03 -3.20 20.76
N ASN A 793 -15.83 -3.20 21.81
CA ASN A 793 -16.43 -1.99 22.39
C ASN A 793 -15.34 -1.06 22.95
N LEU A 794 -14.38 -1.58 23.72
CA LEU A 794 -13.25 -0.80 24.24
C LEU A 794 -12.43 -0.17 23.10
N ARG A 795 -12.13 -0.92 22.02
CA ARG A 795 -11.40 -0.41 20.84
C ARG A 795 -12.17 0.69 20.10
N ALA A 796 -13.51 0.62 20.07
CA ALA A 796 -14.37 1.68 19.50
C ALA A 796 -14.43 2.92 20.42
N GLN A 797 -14.47 2.73 21.73
CA GLN A 797 -14.35 3.81 22.71
C GLN A 797 -12.97 4.47 22.68
N LEU A 798 -11.89 3.72 22.38
CA LEU A 798 -10.56 4.31 22.22
C LEU A 798 -10.49 5.23 21.00
N PHE A 799 -11.19 4.90 19.90
CA PHE A 799 -11.37 5.84 18.79
C PHE A 799 -12.17 7.08 19.23
N HIS A 800 -13.21 6.94 20.06
CA HIS A 800 -13.92 8.09 20.65
C HIS A 800 -12.98 9.02 21.43
N ARG A 801 -12.19 8.44 22.34
CA ARG A 801 -11.17 9.19 23.11
C ARG A 801 -10.06 9.75 22.22
N ALA A 802 -9.71 9.10 21.11
CA ALA A 802 -8.76 9.66 20.15
C ALA A 802 -9.31 10.92 19.46
N ILE A 803 -10.59 10.96 19.11
CA ILE A 803 -11.23 12.16 18.56
C ILE A 803 -11.26 13.30 19.59
N GLU A 804 -11.52 13.01 20.87
CA GLU A 804 -11.38 13.98 21.96
C GLU A 804 -9.94 14.50 22.09
N VAL A 805 -8.93 13.60 22.04
CA VAL A 805 -7.50 13.95 22.06
C VAL A 805 -7.16 14.89 20.91
N HIS A 806 -7.71 14.68 19.71
CA HIS A 806 -7.51 15.58 18.57
C HIS A 806 -8.07 16.98 18.83
N LYS A 807 -9.33 17.08 19.29
CA LYS A 807 -9.93 18.39 19.63
C LYS A 807 -9.11 19.10 20.72
N ALA A 808 -8.81 18.41 21.83
CA ALA A 808 -8.07 19.02 22.93
C ALA A 808 -6.61 19.39 22.57
N PHE A 809 -5.98 18.65 21.65
CA PHE A 809 -4.65 18.99 21.12
C PHE A 809 -4.71 20.22 20.21
N ILE A 810 -5.72 20.31 19.33
CA ILE A 810 -6.01 21.47 18.47
C ILE A 810 -6.25 22.72 19.34
N ASP A 811 -7.09 22.58 20.35
CA ASP A 811 -7.45 23.62 21.31
C ASP A 811 -6.21 24.17 22.04
N ALA A 812 -5.38 23.29 22.63
CA ALA A 812 -4.17 23.68 23.35
C ALA A 812 -2.97 24.04 22.44
N ALA A 813 -3.10 23.89 21.12
CA ALA A 813 -2.13 24.33 20.12
C ALA A 813 -2.73 25.35 19.12
N ALA A 814 -3.81 26.04 19.50
CA ALA A 814 -4.61 26.83 18.58
C ALA A 814 -3.81 27.94 17.87
N LEU A 815 -2.94 28.66 18.59
CA LEU A 815 -2.14 29.75 18.02
C LEU A 815 -1.18 29.30 16.88
N PRO A 816 -0.26 28.34 17.08
CA PRO A 816 0.62 27.90 16.00
C PRO A 816 -0.14 27.21 14.86
N LEU A 817 -1.17 26.42 15.18
CA LEU A 817 -2.01 25.76 14.19
C LEU A 817 -2.72 26.79 13.30
N ARG A 818 -3.30 27.84 13.89
CA ARG A 818 -3.96 28.95 13.19
C ARG A 818 -3.05 29.61 12.17
N ARG A 819 -1.80 29.92 12.54
CA ARG A 819 -0.85 30.58 11.63
C ARG A 819 -0.50 29.68 10.43
N ASN A 820 -0.30 28.38 10.67
CA ASN A 820 -0.05 27.41 9.61
C ASN A 820 -1.26 27.23 8.67
N LEU A 821 -2.46 27.03 9.24
CA LEU A 821 -3.68 26.87 8.44
C LEU A 821 -3.99 28.13 7.64
N LYS A 822 -3.86 29.33 8.23
CA LYS A 822 -4.01 30.60 7.49
C LYS A 822 -3.11 30.66 6.27
N ALA A 823 -1.82 30.33 6.42
CA ALA A 823 -0.87 30.35 5.31
C ALA A 823 -1.24 29.35 4.18
N LEU A 824 -1.74 28.17 4.55
CA LEU A 824 -2.21 27.16 3.58
C LEU A 824 -3.48 27.64 2.83
N MET A 825 -4.41 28.26 3.55
CA MET A 825 -5.66 28.81 2.99
C MET A 825 -5.38 30.01 2.07
N ASP A 826 -4.56 30.96 2.51
CA ASP A 826 -4.13 32.12 1.70
C ASP A 826 -3.44 31.66 0.40
N ALA A 827 -2.64 30.59 0.46
CA ALA A 827 -1.99 29.95 -0.69
C ALA A 827 -2.93 29.06 -1.55
N ASN A 828 -4.20 28.89 -1.18
CA ASN A 828 -5.14 27.95 -1.80
C ASN A 828 -4.56 26.54 -2.01
N PHE A 829 -3.81 26.06 -1.00
CA PHE A 829 -3.10 24.78 -0.92
C PHE A 829 -1.95 24.55 -1.92
N SER A 830 -1.91 25.25 -3.06
CA SER A 830 -0.95 25.01 -4.15
C SER A 830 0.03 26.16 -4.40
N ASN A 831 -0.32 27.39 -4.06
CA ASN A 831 0.45 28.60 -4.42
C ASN A 831 1.33 29.08 -3.26
N ILE A 832 2.06 28.16 -2.62
CA ILE A 832 2.94 28.47 -1.49
C ILE A 832 4.18 29.20 -2.02
N HIS A 833 4.36 30.45 -1.59
CA HIS A 833 5.46 31.31 -2.05
C HIS A 833 6.84 30.66 -1.82
N VAL A 834 7.76 30.81 -2.78
CA VAL A 834 9.08 30.12 -2.82
C VAL A 834 9.84 30.19 -1.49
N LYS A 835 9.92 31.37 -0.86
CA LYS A 835 10.55 31.56 0.48
C LYS A 835 10.04 30.59 1.56
N ARG A 836 8.76 30.18 1.47
CA ARG A 836 8.03 29.35 2.44
C ARG A 836 7.85 27.90 1.96
N ALA A 837 8.27 27.56 0.74
CA ALA A 837 8.04 26.25 0.11
C ALA A 837 8.61 25.06 0.90
N HIS A 838 9.69 25.28 1.68
CA HIS A 838 10.28 24.27 2.55
C HIS A 838 9.34 23.79 3.69
N LEU A 839 8.34 24.60 4.06
CA LEU A 839 7.32 24.26 5.07
C LEU A 839 6.07 23.59 4.48
N THR A 840 5.99 23.36 3.16
CA THR A 840 4.79 22.81 2.49
C THR A 840 4.27 21.55 3.17
N ALA A 841 5.16 20.62 3.53
CA ALA A 841 4.80 19.40 4.23
C ALA A 841 4.19 19.66 5.62
N ASP A 842 4.74 20.60 6.38
CA ASP A 842 4.29 20.96 7.72
C ASP A 842 2.95 21.71 7.71
N LEU A 843 2.71 22.55 6.69
CA LEU A 843 1.40 23.19 6.46
C LEU A 843 0.33 22.15 6.12
N TRP A 844 0.63 21.20 5.23
CA TRP A 844 -0.28 20.08 4.95
C TRP A 844 -0.52 19.20 6.17
N SER A 845 0.54 18.82 6.91
CA SER A 845 0.42 18.04 8.14
C SER A 845 -0.47 18.75 9.17
N SER A 846 -0.37 20.09 9.26
CA SER A 846 -1.23 20.92 10.12
C SER A 846 -2.72 20.84 9.72
N LEU A 847 -3.05 20.79 8.42
CA LEU A 847 -4.41 20.50 7.97
C LEU A 847 -4.85 19.08 8.39
N PHE A 848 -3.98 18.08 8.18
CA PHE A 848 -4.29 16.70 8.52
C PHE A 848 -4.55 16.48 10.02
N LEU A 849 -3.95 17.28 10.92
CA LEU A 849 -4.29 17.26 12.36
C LEU A 849 -5.79 17.52 12.58
N VAL A 850 -6.38 18.44 11.82
CA VAL A 850 -7.81 18.78 11.90
C VAL A 850 -8.67 17.81 11.08
N VAL A 851 -8.26 17.52 9.84
CA VAL A 851 -9.01 16.70 8.87
C VAL A 851 -8.15 15.48 8.47
N PRO A 852 -8.27 14.33 9.15
CA PRO A 852 -7.36 13.19 8.96
C PRO A 852 -7.33 12.62 7.54
N VAL A 853 -8.44 12.71 6.79
CA VAL A 853 -8.59 12.13 5.46
C VAL A 853 -8.82 13.20 4.40
N VAL A 854 -7.98 13.23 3.37
CA VAL A 854 -8.22 14.02 2.15
C VAL A 854 -8.51 13.07 1.00
N SER A 855 -9.56 13.33 0.23
CA SER A 855 -9.86 12.59 -0.98
C SER A 855 -9.56 13.41 -2.24
N THR A 856 -9.04 12.73 -3.26
CA THR A 856 -8.66 13.33 -4.55
C THR A 856 -8.68 12.28 -5.66
N THR A 857 -8.55 12.71 -6.91
CA THR A 857 -8.39 11.79 -8.05
C THR A 857 -6.90 11.54 -8.29
N PHE A 858 -6.52 10.40 -8.87
CA PHE A 858 -5.10 10.14 -9.24
C PHE A 858 -4.52 11.30 -10.07
N ALA A 859 -5.26 11.74 -11.10
CA ALA A 859 -4.96 12.89 -11.96
C ALA A 859 -4.85 14.27 -11.25
N SER A 860 -5.16 14.34 -9.97
CA SER A 860 -5.09 15.57 -9.16
C SER A 860 -4.07 15.50 -8.03
N VAL A 861 -3.44 14.35 -7.75
CA VAL A 861 -2.52 14.21 -6.60
C VAL A 861 -1.32 15.15 -6.73
N GLU A 862 -0.59 15.11 -7.85
CA GLU A 862 0.58 15.96 -8.10
C GLU A 862 0.24 17.45 -7.97
N ARG A 863 -0.81 17.91 -8.67
CA ARG A 863 -1.25 19.31 -8.68
C ARG A 863 -1.85 19.78 -7.35
N MET A 864 -2.39 18.88 -6.53
CA MET A 864 -2.93 19.20 -5.21
C MET A 864 -1.81 19.36 -4.18
N LEU A 865 -0.89 18.40 -4.10
CA LEU A 865 0.20 18.40 -3.11
C LEU A 865 1.41 19.27 -3.54
N GLY A 866 1.51 19.59 -4.83
CA GLY A 866 2.52 20.47 -5.40
C GLY A 866 3.95 19.96 -5.18
N VAL A 867 4.89 20.89 -5.00
CA VAL A 867 6.29 20.58 -4.68
C VAL A 867 6.45 20.24 -3.18
N CYS A 868 5.61 19.32 -2.68
CA CYS A 868 5.87 18.70 -1.39
C CYS A 868 7.22 17.94 -1.51
N PRO A 869 8.25 18.27 -0.70
CA PRO A 869 9.58 17.70 -0.88
C PRO A 869 9.55 16.18 -0.72
N MET A 870 10.29 15.43 -1.55
CA MET A 870 10.28 13.95 -1.55
C MET A 870 10.85 13.29 -0.28
N LYS A 871 11.08 14.04 0.80
CA LYS A 871 11.24 13.45 2.13
C LYS A 871 9.87 12.89 2.54
N PRO A 872 9.74 11.58 2.85
CA PRO A 872 8.46 11.01 3.26
C PRO A 872 7.88 11.80 4.44
N TRP A 873 6.55 11.91 4.52
CA TRP A 873 5.91 12.58 5.66
C TRP A 873 6.33 11.94 6.99
N ALA A 874 6.46 10.61 7.00
CA ALA A 874 7.24 9.89 7.99
C ALA A 874 8.74 10.24 7.90
N GLY A 875 9.19 11.17 8.74
CA GLY A 875 10.60 11.20 9.15
C GLY A 875 10.99 9.83 9.73
N SER A 876 12.26 9.42 9.62
CA SER A 876 12.68 8.05 9.95
C SER A 876 12.47 7.69 11.43
N LEU A 877 11.27 7.17 11.73
CA LEU A 877 10.80 6.76 13.08
C LEU A 877 11.62 5.59 13.67
N SER A 878 12.50 4.99 12.88
CA SER A 878 13.28 3.78 13.15
C SER A 878 14.22 3.82 14.37
N THR A 879 14.53 4.98 14.98
CA THR A 879 15.59 5.06 16.02
C THR A 879 15.22 5.72 17.34
N ARG A 880 14.16 6.55 17.45
CA ARG A 880 13.83 7.24 18.72
C ARG A 880 12.75 6.54 19.56
N LEU A 881 11.65 6.08 18.95
CA LEU A 881 10.59 5.36 19.66
C LEU A 881 11.01 3.94 20.06
N ALA A 882 11.79 3.24 19.23
CA ALA A 882 12.37 1.94 19.56
C ALA A 882 13.30 1.98 20.80
N ARG A 883 14.03 3.09 21.02
CA ARG A 883 14.85 3.29 22.23
C ARG A 883 14.01 3.56 23.48
N ARG A 884 12.86 4.24 23.37
CA ARG A 884 11.95 4.43 24.53
C ARG A 884 11.17 3.17 24.91
N ARG A 885 10.90 2.24 23.99
CA ARG A 885 10.33 0.91 24.31
C ARG A 885 11.29 -0.01 25.09
N ARG A 886 12.60 0.25 25.14
CA ARG A 886 13.57 -0.56 25.91
C ARG A 886 13.88 -0.04 27.32
N ASN A 887 13.57 1.21 27.63
CA ASN A 887 13.94 1.85 28.91
C ASN A 887 12.73 2.21 29.78
N ARG A 888 11.95 1.18 30.17
CA ARG A 888 11.22 1.14 31.44
C ARG A 888 11.26 -0.29 31.97
N PRO A 889 11.98 -0.59 33.07
CA PRO A 889 11.91 -1.91 33.67
C PRO A 889 10.53 -2.11 34.30
N TRP A 890 9.90 -3.24 34.00
CA TRP A 890 8.81 -3.75 34.82
C TRP A 890 9.43 -4.26 36.13
N ALA A 891 9.11 -3.60 37.23
CA ALA A 891 9.51 -4.07 38.56
C ALA A 891 8.36 -4.88 39.15
N HIS A 892 8.54 -6.19 39.28
CA HIS A 892 8.49 -6.89 40.58
C HIS A 892 8.99 -8.35 40.43
N SER A 893 9.28 -8.98 41.58
CA SER A 893 9.94 -10.28 41.77
C SER A 893 9.21 -11.47 41.12
N CYS A 894 9.86 -12.52 40.61
CA CYS A 894 10.69 -13.46 41.39
C CYS A 894 11.70 -14.27 40.54
N ALA A 895 12.87 -14.53 41.17
CA ALA A 895 13.85 -15.63 41.06
C ALA A 895 14.31 -16.24 39.70
N PRO A 896 15.57 -16.72 39.58
CA PRO A 896 16.21 -16.98 38.28
C PRO A 896 16.50 -18.47 37.96
N GLY A 897 16.66 -18.80 36.67
CA GLY A 897 17.33 -20.03 36.25
C GLY A 897 17.19 -20.39 34.77
N VAL A 898 18.31 -20.79 34.15
CA VAL A 898 18.53 -21.38 32.80
C VAL A 898 19.09 -20.41 31.74
N PRO A 899 20.18 -20.76 30.99
CA PRO A 899 21.07 -19.77 30.37
C PRO A 899 20.81 -19.51 28.88
N SER A 900 21.15 -18.31 28.42
CA SER A 900 21.19 -17.95 27.00
C SER A 900 22.45 -18.46 26.30
N TRP A 901 22.30 -19.14 25.16
CA TRP A 901 23.41 -19.51 24.27
C TRP A 901 23.05 -19.33 22.78
N TRP A 902 24.10 -19.08 21.99
CA TRP A 902 24.15 -18.96 20.51
C TRP A 902 23.55 -17.71 19.85
N ALA A 903 24.36 -16.65 19.88
CA ALA A 903 24.57 -15.82 18.70
C ALA A 903 25.99 -16.05 18.18
N ILE A 904 26.16 -16.47 16.93
CA ILE A 904 27.47 -16.46 16.23
C ILE A 904 27.36 -15.66 14.93
N HIS A 905 28.42 -14.90 14.66
CA HIS A 905 28.58 -14.07 13.47
C HIS A 905 28.98 -14.91 12.24
N SER A 906 28.61 -14.44 11.06
CA SER A 906 29.58 -14.34 9.98
C SER A 906 29.35 -13.08 9.15
N ARG A 907 30.39 -12.24 9.09
CA ARG A 907 30.63 -11.29 8.00
C ARG A 907 31.95 -11.68 7.39
N SER A 908 31.98 -11.86 6.09
CA SER A 908 33.20 -11.73 5.29
C SER A 908 32.82 -11.13 3.94
N SER A 909 33.56 -10.09 3.58
CA SER A 909 33.66 -9.44 2.27
C SER A 909 35.09 -9.73 1.76
N PRO A 910 35.54 -9.34 0.54
CA PRO A 910 35.03 -8.27 -0.33
C PRO A 910 33.66 -8.56 -0.99
#